data_AF-A0A3D8IW64-F1
#
_entry.id   AF-A0A3D8IW64-F1
#
_cell.length_a   1.000
_cell.length_b   1.000
_cell.length_c   1.000
_cell.angle_alpha   90.00
_cell.angle_beta   90.00
_cell.angle_gamma   90.00
#
_symmetry.space_group_name_H-M   'P 1'
#
loop_
_entity.id
_entity.type
_entity.pdbx_description
1 polymer ?
#
loop_
_entity_poly.entity_id
_entity_poly.type
_entity_poly.pdbx_seq_one_letter_code
_entity_poly.pdbx_strand_id
1 'polypeptide(L)'
;MGSATCAVTNGSPVICTNGGSSDTSSTFGITWNSSNGAYTPQQNSTNITQLFLSFNSSGNNTDQGEVSGNGYAIKVSSASTSLTLVSNSTINMTESGSLEMRSGKFLSSANNKTITVDLSGVTSENYSLIGNLLAGGARGNTNAGTFGGLGINGSVTVDGDAGINLAFTQANGGITGNVTNTGSNATNIFTFQENGTSTIGGNVTLNGGGSSGSTFANINKITGNVNLYNGTNAFTFSGNDTKIGGSITLLYGTTVFSGSDLTINGGITSGSGASGTLTFNNNVTISGAISKPNGGPNTSGATTTINFNGATNRLNGNINIAETTQNGQNIFAITFGSNATDNIISGNISSTGGNYGNGSQQHTNKIIFQGSGTNTITGSITAGRDSWGGNGKNDITFQQGGRIELTSAKQIEAAGGNNVITFQGNNDSSIVGKILGGMSGASGGRAGTNTITFGNLASTNSGATTPASTGNNSISKSEGGTDAINATGGSNTIKMYGSNASITGKIVADGSSFQNYHSTNTITLGASNSNTITGNISNSTFYSSGWSTNGTNSITFVAGATNTIAENITQSGNGTTTINFNSASGTTNAINGTLEASSGTATVNFQQGSGNAITNILSSGGTNQVNVTSSGLSIGGYIGSTGGSNTISITSGDMNITQGIYIRTAGSDRSNTITLTDGNLSIGAFSSNVTSGYGDSNGSSIHAWNGGNSNTITLSKDGAILTLGGAITSGGGSQNGNTINFNGTSGILKSSSGDSISASGITNINATSLTIQDNGLGTGTLTTTGGTTNLTFKDSTDGSLNGNITTTGGTTNLVLK
;
A
#
# COMPACT_ATOMS: atom_id res chain seq x y z
N MET A 1 58.26 14.02 5.27
CA MET A 1 57.88 14.45 6.64
C MET A 1 58.72 13.64 7.60
N GLY A 2 59.65 14.25 8.34
CA GLY A 2 60.48 13.53 9.30
C GLY A 2 59.66 13.20 10.55
N SER A 3 59.64 11.93 10.95
CA SER A 3 59.00 11.48 12.19
C SER A 3 59.91 11.82 13.38
N ALA A 4 59.47 12.72 14.27
CA ALA A 4 60.11 12.86 15.57
C ALA A 4 59.73 11.64 16.43
N THR A 5 60.69 10.78 16.75
CA THR A 5 60.52 9.71 17.75
C THR A 5 60.61 10.31 19.15
N CYS A 6 59.49 10.33 19.87
CA CYS A 6 59.44 10.71 21.27
C CYS A 6 59.26 9.46 22.14
N ALA A 7 60.20 9.20 23.06
CA ALA A 7 60.15 8.04 23.95
C ALA A 7 59.79 8.48 25.37
N VAL A 8 58.79 7.84 25.97
CA VAL A 8 58.41 8.02 27.38
C VAL A 8 59.25 7.06 28.22
N THR A 9 60.11 7.56 29.11
CA THR A 9 60.98 6.72 29.95
C THR A 9 60.50 6.55 31.39
N ASN A 10 59.45 7.26 31.87
CA ASN A 10 59.11 7.20 33.30
C ASN A 10 57.67 7.63 33.71
N GLY A 11 56.63 7.21 32.98
CA GLY A 11 55.22 7.39 33.41
C GLY A 11 54.65 8.81 33.39
N SER A 12 55.48 9.86 33.27
CA SER A 12 55.05 11.25 33.10
C SER A 12 54.79 11.61 31.63
N PRO A 13 53.78 12.46 31.34
CA PRO A 13 53.52 12.95 29.98
C PRO A 13 54.70 13.75 29.41
N VAL A 14 55.06 13.50 28.14
CA VAL A 14 56.15 14.19 27.42
C VAL A 14 55.58 14.99 26.25
N ILE A 15 56.11 16.21 26.02
CA ILE A 15 55.69 17.09 24.92
C ILE A 15 56.84 17.31 23.94
N CYS A 16 56.56 17.21 22.64
CA CYS A 16 57.55 17.22 21.57
C CYS A 16 57.14 18.17 20.44
N THR A 17 58.08 18.99 19.94
CA THR A 17 57.88 19.92 18.82
C THR A 17 58.75 19.51 17.61
N ASN A 18 58.43 20.00 16.41
CA ASN A 18 59.27 19.76 15.23
C ASN A 18 60.71 20.26 15.47
N GLY A 19 61.67 19.33 15.57
CA GLY A 19 63.07 19.62 15.91
C GLY A 19 63.83 18.48 16.61
N GLY A 20 63.16 17.40 17.05
CA GLY A 20 63.83 16.19 17.55
C GLY A 20 64.38 16.28 18.98
N SER A 21 64.20 17.41 19.69
CA SER A 21 64.49 17.50 21.12
C SER A 21 63.27 17.02 21.92
N SER A 22 63.34 15.82 22.52
CA SER A 22 62.49 15.46 23.65
C SER A 22 62.92 16.31 24.84
N ASP A 23 62.16 17.36 25.17
CA ASP A 23 62.57 18.32 26.20
C ASP A 23 61.80 18.07 27.50
N THR A 24 62.49 17.50 28.49
CA THR A 24 61.98 17.39 29.86
C THR A 24 62.33 18.69 30.60
N SER A 25 61.46 19.69 30.47
CA SER A 25 61.38 20.94 31.26
C SER A 25 62.32 22.13 30.89
N SER A 26 61.72 23.32 31.05
CA SER A 26 62.29 24.70 31.15
C SER A 26 62.49 25.55 29.88
N THR A 27 62.68 25.00 28.67
CA THR A 27 63.07 25.85 27.52
C THR A 27 61.90 26.48 26.74
N PHE A 28 60.67 25.96 26.90
CA PHE A 28 59.49 26.40 26.14
C PHE A 28 58.46 27.25 26.91
N GLY A 29 58.83 27.83 28.07
CA GLY A 29 57.92 28.71 28.81
C GLY A 29 56.66 28.00 29.32
N ILE A 30 56.78 26.73 29.74
CA ILE A 30 55.73 26.04 30.48
C ILE A 30 55.73 26.58 31.91
N THR A 31 54.83 27.52 32.20
CA THR A 31 54.66 28.05 33.56
C THR A 31 53.55 27.27 34.27
N TRP A 32 53.93 26.54 35.32
CA TRP A 32 53.00 25.85 36.22
C TRP A 32 52.30 26.90 37.10
N ASN A 33 51.05 27.24 36.81
CA ASN A 33 50.31 28.21 37.62
C ASN A 33 49.56 27.50 38.76
N SER A 34 49.91 27.80 40.00
CA SER A 34 49.35 27.18 41.21
C SER A 34 48.26 28.00 41.90
N SER A 35 47.63 28.97 41.22
CA SER A 35 46.70 29.92 41.86
C SER A 35 45.37 30.11 41.12
N ASN A 36 44.27 30.08 41.89
CA ASN A 36 42.85 30.09 41.50
C ASN A 36 42.33 31.36 40.78
N GLY A 37 43.16 32.10 40.05
CA GLY A 37 42.74 33.31 39.33
C GLY A 37 42.40 33.05 37.85
N ALA A 38 41.33 33.68 37.33
CA ALA A 38 41.10 33.75 35.89
C ALA A 38 42.29 34.42 35.20
N TYR A 39 42.96 33.70 34.29
CA TYR A 39 44.18 34.19 33.63
C TYR A 39 43.86 34.94 32.33
N THR A 40 44.28 36.20 32.23
CA THR A 40 44.23 37.02 31.01
C THR A 40 45.48 36.78 30.15
N PRO A 41 45.36 36.55 28.82
CA PRO A 41 46.53 36.32 27.97
C PRO A 41 47.44 37.55 27.93
N GLN A 42 48.76 37.37 28.14
CA GLN A 42 49.72 38.41 27.79
C GLN A 42 49.92 38.42 26.27
N GLN A 43 49.26 39.36 25.58
CA GLN A 43 49.65 39.73 24.22
C GLN A 43 50.94 40.53 24.26
N ASN A 44 52.01 39.99 23.69
CA ASN A 44 53.17 40.80 23.28
C ASN A 44 53.28 40.77 21.75
N SER A 45 53.53 41.94 21.17
CA SER A 45 53.08 42.37 19.85
C SER A 45 53.74 41.75 18.62
N THR A 46 54.53 40.66 18.70
CA THR A 46 55.21 40.15 17.50
C THR A 46 55.42 38.65 17.35
N ASN A 47 55.24 37.77 18.34
CA ASN A 47 55.27 36.31 18.15
C ASN A 47 54.69 35.59 19.37
N ILE A 48 53.56 34.89 19.22
CA ILE A 48 53.03 34.04 20.29
C ILE A 48 53.86 32.74 20.31
N THR A 49 54.59 32.48 21.39
CA THR A 49 55.31 31.22 21.66
C THR A 49 54.98 30.76 23.08
N GLN A 50 53.74 30.34 23.32
CA GLN A 50 53.37 29.81 24.63
C GLN A 50 52.46 28.58 24.50
N LEU A 51 52.94 27.48 25.08
CA LEU A 51 52.21 26.26 25.42
C LEU A 51 51.56 26.48 26.79
N PHE A 52 50.23 26.43 26.87
CA PHE A 52 49.49 26.73 28.10
C PHE A 52 49.15 25.45 28.89
N LEU A 53 50.00 25.02 29.81
CA LEU A 53 49.64 23.96 30.77
C LEU A 53 49.09 24.62 32.05
N SER A 54 47.78 24.55 32.28
CA SER A 54 47.17 24.96 33.55
C SER A 54 47.07 23.74 34.45
N PHE A 55 47.57 23.83 35.68
CA PHE A 55 47.45 22.77 36.68
C PHE A 55 46.60 23.32 37.81
N ASN A 56 45.54 22.61 38.19
CA ASN A 56 44.82 22.93 39.41
C ASN A 56 44.79 21.66 40.27
N SER A 57 45.88 21.38 40.99
CA SER A 57 45.92 20.30 41.97
C SER A 57 45.98 20.90 43.37
N SER A 58 44.95 20.69 44.18
CA SER A 58 44.99 20.98 45.62
C SER A 58 45.35 19.75 46.47
N GLY A 59 45.81 18.64 45.88
CA GLY A 59 46.13 17.41 46.61
C GLY A 59 47.55 16.91 46.34
N ASN A 60 48.35 16.80 47.40
CA ASN A 60 49.54 15.96 47.45
C ASN A 60 49.10 14.50 47.29
N ASN A 61 49.27 13.90 46.11
CA ASN A 61 49.14 12.44 45.97
C ASN A 61 50.51 11.83 45.66
N THR A 62 50.90 10.86 46.49
CA THR A 62 52.22 10.20 46.50
C THR A 62 52.21 8.88 45.72
N ASP A 63 51.15 8.59 44.96
CA ASP A 63 51.09 7.40 44.12
C ASP A 63 51.60 7.68 42.70
N GLN A 64 52.64 6.95 42.32
CA GLN A 64 53.15 6.92 40.95
C GLN A 64 52.08 6.31 40.02
N GLY A 65 51.39 7.13 39.23
CA GLY A 65 50.51 6.63 38.17
C GLY A 65 49.45 7.59 37.62
N GLU A 66 49.11 8.68 38.31
CA GLU A 66 48.03 9.59 37.88
C GLU A 66 48.44 11.08 37.94
N VAL A 67 48.12 11.84 36.88
CA VAL A 67 48.27 13.30 36.84
C VAL A 67 46.87 13.94 36.98
N SER A 68 46.61 14.68 38.08
CA SER A 68 45.28 15.22 38.43
C SER A 68 45.15 16.76 38.35
N GLY A 69 44.10 17.33 37.73
CA GLY A 69 43.74 18.77 37.87
C GLY A 69 42.58 19.30 36.99
N ASN A 70 42.10 20.54 37.23
CA ASN A 70 40.84 21.09 36.66
C ASN A 70 40.86 21.65 35.20
N GLY A 71 41.81 21.28 34.34
CA GLY A 71 41.77 21.63 32.91
C GLY A 71 43.14 21.74 32.24
N TYR A 72 43.33 21.08 31.09
CA TYR A 72 44.59 21.00 30.34
C TYR A 72 44.36 21.54 28.93
N ALA A 73 45.15 22.51 28.44
CA ALA A 73 44.95 23.08 27.11
C ALA A 73 46.20 23.03 26.24
N ILE A 74 46.21 22.16 25.23
CA ILE A 74 47.28 22.06 24.25
C ILE A 74 46.98 23.02 23.09
N LYS A 75 47.85 24.01 22.90
CA LYS A 75 47.71 25.04 21.85
C LYS A 75 48.99 25.12 21.02
N VAL A 76 48.86 25.15 19.70
CA VAL A 76 50.00 25.30 18.76
C VAL A 76 50.08 26.72 18.26
N SER A 77 51.27 27.32 18.42
CA SER A 77 51.52 28.70 18.06
C SER A 77 51.91 28.88 16.58
N SER A 78 52.12 30.12 16.14
CA SER A 78 52.45 30.46 14.75
C SER A 78 53.80 29.88 14.31
N ALA A 79 54.73 29.64 15.24
CA ALA A 79 56.10 29.21 14.95
C ALA A 79 56.24 27.70 14.70
N SER A 80 55.46 26.84 15.36
CA SER A 80 55.59 25.37 15.26
C SER A 80 54.53 24.79 14.31
N THR A 81 54.89 23.86 13.42
CA THR A 81 53.94 23.17 12.54
C THR A 81 53.33 21.92 13.16
N SER A 82 53.95 21.33 14.19
CA SER A 82 53.42 20.19 14.94
C SER A 82 53.77 20.23 16.43
N LEU A 83 52.91 19.63 17.25
CA LEU A 83 53.08 19.42 18.68
C LEU A 83 52.52 18.04 19.05
N THR A 84 53.26 17.23 19.81
CA THR A 84 52.84 15.89 20.23
C THR A 84 52.93 15.76 21.74
N LEU A 85 51.86 15.33 22.40
CA LEU A 85 51.82 14.87 23.79
C LEU A 85 51.81 13.35 23.80
N VAL A 86 52.73 12.69 24.52
CA VAL A 86 52.76 11.23 24.68
C VAL A 86 52.69 10.87 26.17
N SER A 87 51.85 9.89 26.54
CA SER A 87 51.80 9.35 27.91
C SER A 87 51.46 7.85 27.90
N ASN A 88 52.10 7.10 28.80
CA ASN A 88 51.75 5.70 29.08
C ASN A 88 50.85 5.54 30.32
N SER A 89 50.50 6.65 30.97
CA SER A 89 49.66 6.70 32.17
C SER A 89 48.36 7.44 31.91
N THR A 90 47.33 7.16 32.70
CA THR A 90 46.03 7.85 32.66
C THR A 90 46.19 9.35 32.92
N ILE A 91 45.56 10.16 32.06
CA ILE A 91 45.37 11.58 32.31
C ILE A 91 44.03 11.76 33.05
N ASN A 92 44.07 12.24 34.30
CA ASN A 92 42.87 12.39 35.13
C ASN A 92 42.52 13.88 35.30
N MET A 93 41.54 14.35 34.55
CA MET A 93 41.06 15.74 34.59
C MET A 93 39.95 15.95 35.61
N THR A 94 39.54 14.92 36.37
CA THR A 94 38.28 14.85 37.14
C THR A 94 37.02 14.90 36.25
N GLU A 95 35.86 14.54 36.80
CA GLU A 95 34.59 14.42 36.05
C GLU A 95 34.17 15.72 35.33
N SER A 96 34.56 16.88 35.85
CA SER A 96 34.24 18.20 35.28
C SER A 96 35.34 18.82 34.41
N GLY A 97 36.57 18.29 34.45
CA GLY A 97 37.70 18.89 33.73
C GLY A 97 37.73 18.53 32.25
N SER A 98 38.57 19.24 31.50
CA SER A 98 38.74 19.02 30.06
C SER A 98 40.21 19.04 29.62
N LEU A 99 40.54 18.14 28.70
CA LEU A 99 41.71 18.22 27.84
C LEU A 99 41.32 18.92 26.53
N GLU A 100 41.95 20.04 26.20
CA GLU A 100 41.68 20.79 24.98
C GLU A 100 42.80 20.66 23.95
N MET A 101 42.46 20.40 22.69
CA MET A 101 43.36 20.42 21.53
C MET A 101 42.93 21.53 20.58
N ARG A 102 43.62 22.67 20.55
CA ARG A 102 43.22 23.87 19.79
C ARG A 102 44.25 24.28 18.73
N SER A 103 44.20 23.67 17.55
CA SER A 103 45.12 23.99 16.44
C SER A 103 44.69 25.26 15.68
N GLY A 104 45.47 26.35 15.77
CA GLY A 104 45.24 27.57 14.96
C GLY A 104 44.05 28.46 15.38
N LYS A 105 43.32 28.15 16.47
CA LYS A 105 42.11 28.87 16.92
C LYS A 105 42.33 30.36 17.25
N PHE A 106 43.55 30.74 17.65
CA PHE A 106 43.88 32.11 18.10
C PHE A 106 44.83 32.87 17.15
N LEU A 107 45.10 32.30 15.98
CA LEU A 107 46.01 32.85 14.97
C LEU A 107 45.31 32.73 13.61
N SER A 108 44.53 33.76 13.24
CA SER A 108 43.59 33.77 12.11
C SER A 108 44.20 33.59 10.71
N SER A 109 45.47 33.19 10.61
CA SER A 109 46.21 32.94 9.36
C SER A 109 47.09 31.68 9.38
N ALA A 110 47.11 30.91 10.48
CA ALA A 110 47.96 29.74 10.61
C ALA A 110 47.28 28.47 10.06
N ASN A 111 47.75 27.99 8.90
CA ASN A 111 47.40 26.70 8.31
C ASN A 111 48.54 25.68 8.51
N ASN A 112 48.31 24.40 8.25
CA ASN A 112 49.27 23.29 8.39
C ASN A 112 49.81 23.11 9.81
N LYS A 113 48.99 23.35 10.84
CA LYS A 113 49.30 23.03 12.24
C LYS A 113 48.73 21.67 12.62
N THR A 114 49.52 20.86 13.32
CA THR A 114 49.11 19.54 13.82
C THR A 114 49.28 19.44 15.34
N ILE A 115 48.24 19.07 16.08
CA ILE A 115 48.36 18.63 17.48
C ILE A 115 48.17 17.12 17.50
N THR A 116 49.06 16.38 18.17
CA THR A 116 48.93 14.95 18.40
C THR A 116 48.88 14.68 19.90
N VAL A 117 47.96 13.83 20.34
CA VAL A 117 47.92 13.26 21.68
C VAL A 117 48.01 11.75 21.53
N ASP A 118 49.03 11.11 22.08
CA ASP A 118 49.25 9.67 22.01
C ASP A 118 49.26 9.07 23.42
N LEU A 119 48.14 8.43 23.76
CA LEU A 119 47.89 7.69 25.00
C LEU A 119 47.73 6.19 24.70
N SER A 120 48.31 5.71 23.59
CA SER A 120 48.23 4.29 23.19
C SER A 120 48.91 3.33 24.18
N GLY A 121 49.85 3.83 24.98
CA GLY A 121 50.57 3.05 26.00
C GLY A 121 49.75 2.71 27.25
N VAL A 122 48.55 3.28 27.44
CA VAL A 122 47.67 2.94 28.56
C VAL A 122 47.02 1.57 28.31
N THR A 123 47.12 0.66 29.29
CA THR A 123 46.69 -0.74 29.15
C THR A 123 45.25 -1.01 29.65
N SER A 124 44.75 -2.21 29.38
CA SER A 124 43.34 -2.62 29.22
C SER A 124 42.35 -2.42 30.38
N GLU A 125 42.79 -2.07 31.59
CA GLU A 125 41.90 -1.91 32.76
C GLU A 125 41.59 -0.45 33.10
N ASN A 126 42.38 0.51 32.59
CA ASN A 126 42.23 1.92 32.92
C ASN A 126 41.70 2.73 31.74
N TYR A 127 41.03 3.84 32.01
CA TYR A 127 40.76 4.85 30.99
C TYR A 127 42.05 5.61 30.67
N SER A 128 42.32 5.84 29.39
CA SER A 128 43.45 6.69 28.97
C SER A 128 43.23 8.16 29.35
N LEU A 129 41.97 8.61 29.36
CA LEU A 129 41.56 9.93 29.82
C LEU A 129 40.33 9.80 30.72
N ILE A 130 40.38 10.39 31.91
CA ILE A 130 39.21 10.62 32.77
C ILE A 130 38.90 12.12 32.70
N GLY A 131 37.69 12.49 32.27
CA GLY A 131 37.27 13.86 31.97
C GLY A 131 36.99 14.08 30.48
N ASN A 132 36.68 15.33 30.11
CA ASN A 132 36.20 15.67 28.76
C ASN A 132 37.35 15.94 27.78
N LEU A 133 37.12 15.70 26.49
CA LEU A 133 38.02 16.08 25.41
C LEU A 133 37.36 17.18 24.55
N LEU A 134 38.05 18.30 24.36
CA LEU A 134 37.61 19.40 23.51
C LEU A 134 38.61 19.62 22.37
N ALA A 135 38.33 19.12 21.19
CA ALA A 135 39.20 19.24 20.03
C ALA A 135 38.65 20.27 19.03
N GLY A 136 39.49 21.14 18.46
CA GLY A 136 39.04 22.10 17.48
C GLY A 136 40.13 23.02 16.94
N GLY A 137 39.74 24.01 16.14
CA GLY A 137 40.73 24.89 15.51
C GLY A 137 40.27 25.63 14.27
N ALA A 138 41.23 26.27 13.59
CA ALA A 138 40.99 26.92 12.30
C ALA A 138 41.16 25.94 11.12
N ARG A 139 40.52 26.24 10.00
CA ARG A 139 40.58 25.45 8.76
C ARG A 139 42.03 25.21 8.30
N GLY A 140 42.30 24.04 7.73
CA GLY A 140 43.64 23.69 7.22
C GLY A 140 44.62 23.20 8.28
N ASN A 141 44.14 22.96 9.51
CA ASN A 141 44.89 22.37 10.62
C ASN A 141 44.33 21.00 11.00
N THR A 142 45.08 20.21 11.77
CA THR A 142 44.71 18.84 12.19
C THR A 142 44.93 18.62 13.69
N ASN A 143 44.02 17.93 14.35
CA ASN A 143 44.22 17.37 15.70
C ASN A 143 44.10 15.85 15.62
N ALA A 144 45.11 15.12 16.08
CA ALA A 144 45.15 13.66 16.11
C ALA A 144 45.22 13.16 17.57
N GLY A 145 44.45 12.14 17.92
CA GLY A 145 44.43 11.52 19.25
C GLY A 145 44.50 10.00 19.13
N THR A 146 45.34 9.33 19.90
CA THR A 146 45.34 7.86 20.02
C THR A 146 45.12 7.50 21.48
N PHE A 147 44.11 6.70 21.79
CA PHE A 147 43.65 6.40 23.14
C PHE A 147 43.71 4.88 23.38
N GLY A 148 44.57 4.46 24.31
CA GLY A 148 44.63 3.08 24.81
C GLY A 148 43.59 2.79 25.90
N GLY A 149 43.75 1.66 26.58
CA GLY A 149 42.89 1.20 27.68
C GLY A 149 41.39 1.19 27.31
N LEU A 150 40.54 1.59 28.26
CA LEU A 150 39.09 1.74 28.07
C LEU A 150 38.70 2.99 27.24
N GLY A 151 39.67 3.74 26.73
CA GLY A 151 39.43 4.99 25.99
C GLY A 151 39.22 6.19 26.91
N ILE A 152 38.09 6.90 26.75
CA ILE A 152 37.78 8.16 27.44
C ILE A 152 36.58 7.96 28.39
N ASN A 153 36.77 8.23 29.68
CA ASN A 153 35.68 8.37 30.64
C ASN A 153 35.24 9.84 30.72
N GLY A 154 34.40 10.25 29.78
CA GLY A 154 33.90 11.62 29.65
C GLY A 154 33.31 11.88 28.27
N SER A 155 33.00 13.15 27.97
CA SER A 155 32.44 13.55 26.67
C SER A 155 33.51 14.07 25.72
N VAL A 156 33.29 13.89 24.42
CA VAL A 156 34.13 14.46 23.35
C VAL A 156 33.34 15.55 22.63
N THR A 157 33.89 16.76 22.60
CA THR A 157 33.37 17.88 21.80
C THR A 157 34.38 18.26 20.74
N VAL A 158 33.92 18.25 19.49
CA VAL A 158 34.64 18.78 18.33
C VAL A 158 34.04 20.14 17.95
N ASP A 159 34.87 21.17 17.90
CA ASP A 159 34.47 22.51 17.44
C ASP A 159 35.42 23.09 16.38
N GLY A 160 35.00 24.15 15.70
CA GLY A 160 35.81 24.83 14.68
C GLY A 160 35.97 24.03 13.38
N ASP A 161 37.00 24.37 12.60
CA ASP A 161 37.18 23.92 11.22
C ASP A 161 38.45 23.07 11.01
N ALA A 162 39.17 22.72 12.07
CA ALA A 162 40.32 21.82 11.99
C ALA A 162 39.88 20.36 11.79
N GLY A 163 40.63 19.59 11.00
CA GLY A 163 40.39 18.15 10.87
C GLY A 163 40.72 17.41 12.16
N ILE A 164 39.89 16.44 12.54
CA ILE A 164 40.07 15.66 13.77
C ILE A 164 40.23 14.18 13.42
N ASN A 165 41.21 13.50 14.01
CA ASN A 165 41.39 12.05 13.87
C ASN A 165 41.65 11.42 15.24
N LEU A 166 40.67 10.70 15.80
CA LEU A 166 40.79 10.01 17.09
C LEU A 166 40.76 8.49 16.86
N ALA A 167 41.73 7.77 17.41
CA ALA A 167 41.84 6.32 17.35
C ALA A 167 41.77 5.70 18.75
N PHE A 168 40.99 4.63 18.92
CA PHE A 168 40.85 3.86 20.15
C PHE A 168 41.42 2.46 19.89
N THR A 169 42.52 2.12 20.54
CA THR A 169 43.37 0.98 20.12
C THR A 169 43.07 -0.34 20.81
N GLN A 170 42.21 -0.35 21.82
CA GLN A 170 41.80 -1.55 22.56
C GLN A 170 40.36 -1.97 22.21
N ALA A 171 40.06 -3.26 22.36
CA ALA A 171 38.80 -3.86 21.95
C ALA A 171 37.60 -3.33 22.75
N ASN A 172 37.81 -2.92 23.99
CA ASN A 172 36.80 -2.28 24.84
C ASN A 172 36.96 -0.75 24.90
N GLY A 173 37.84 -0.18 24.06
CA GLY A 173 38.09 1.25 24.00
C GLY A 173 36.86 2.01 23.51
N GLY A 174 36.42 2.99 24.28
CA GLY A 174 35.21 3.75 23.96
C GLY A 174 35.19 5.15 24.54
N ILE A 175 34.00 5.74 24.51
CA ILE A 175 33.69 7.05 25.09
C ILE A 175 32.49 6.84 26.00
N THR A 176 32.60 7.10 27.30
CA THR A 176 31.45 6.88 28.22
C THR A 176 30.38 7.97 28.10
N GLY A 177 30.75 9.19 27.69
CA GLY A 177 29.87 10.34 27.56
C GLY A 177 29.37 10.61 26.14
N ASN A 178 29.00 11.87 25.90
CA ASN A 178 28.47 12.32 24.61
C ASN A 178 29.59 12.56 23.59
N VAL A 179 29.28 12.41 22.31
CA VAL A 179 30.10 12.94 21.21
C VAL A 179 29.33 14.07 20.53
N THR A 180 29.88 15.28 20.56
CA THR A 180 29.25 16.46 19.94
C THR A 180 30.18 17.08 18.91
N ASN A 181 29.72 17.28 17.68
CA ASN A 181 30.42 18.03 16.66
C ASN A 181 29.64 19.31 16.35
N THR A 182 30.23 20.48 16.61
CA THR A 182 29.69 21.81 16.27
C THR A 182 30.49 22.51 15.18
N GLY A 183 31.46 21.83 14.57
CA GLY A 183 32.39 22.39 13.59
C GLY A 183 31.78 22.58 12.19
N SER A 184 32.06 23.71 11.55
CA SER A 184 31.38 24.09 10.30
C SER A 184 31.98 23.42 9.06
N ASN A 185 33.28 23.16 9.05
CA ASN A 185 34.04 22.66 7.90
C ASN A 185 35.11 21.62 8.23
N ALA A 186 34.95 20.89 9.35
CA ALA A 186 35.89 19.87 9.77
C ALA A 186 35.55 18.48 9.19
N THR A 187 36.58 17.73 8.77
CA THR A 187 36.51 16.27 8.60
C THR A 187 36.93 15.61 9.91
N ASN A 188 36.03 14.84 10.51
CA ASN A 188 36.24 14.20 11.80
C ASN A 188 36.22 12.69 11.63
N ILE A 189 37.25 12.01 12.10
CA ILE A 189 37.38 10.56 12.01
C ILE A 189 37.54 10.01 13.43
N PHE A 190 36.70 9.06 13.79
CA PHE A 190 36.75 8.30 15.03
C PHE A 190 36.92 6.83 14.66
N THR A 191 38.07 6.24 14.95
CA THR A 191 38.38 4.85 14.61
C THR A 191 38.47 4.03 15.88
N PHE A 192 37.63 3.01 16.02
CA PHE A 192 37.69 2.06 17.11
C PHE A 192 38.40 0.77 16.67
N GLN A 193 38.85 -0.04 17.62
CA GLN A 193 39.40 -1.34 17.30
C GLN A 193 38.30 -2.27 16.75
N GLU A 194 38.63 -2.96 15.65
CA GLU A 194 37.73 -3.90 14.98
C GLU A 194 37.35 -5.08 15.88
N ASN A 195 36.11 -5.58 15.74
CA ASN A 195 35.56 -6.71 16.50
C ASN A 195 35.54 -6.51 18.03
N GLY A 196 35.69 -5.26 18.49
CA GLY A 196 35.59 -4.89 19.90
C GLY A 196 34.17 -4.74 20.44
N THR A 197 34.05 -4.47 21.73
CA THR A 197 32.83 -3.99 22.42
C THR A 197 32.79 -2.47 22.53
N SER A 198 33.52 -1.77 21.66
CA SER A 198 33.68 -0.31 21.61
C SER A 198 32.34 0.41 21.62
N THR A 199 32.14 1.27 22.61
CA THR A 199 30.85 1.90 22.89
C THR A 199 30.97 3.42 23.00
N ILE A 200 29.98 4.14 22.48
CA ILE A 200 29.66 5.51 22.88
C ILE A 200 28.50 5.43 23.88
N GLY A 201 28.79 5.77 25.14
CA GLY A 201 27.89 5.65 26.28
C GLY A 201 26.87 6.79 26.42
N GLY A 202 26.99 7.85 25.62
CA GLY A 202 26.03 8.94 25.53
C GLY A 202 25.41 9.13 24.14
N ASN A 203 24.95 10.35 23.88
CA ASN A 203 24.40 10.78 22.60
C ASN A 203 25.51 11.14 21.61
N VAL A 204 25.24 10.93 20.33
CA VAL A 204 26.06 11.47 19.22
C VAL A 204 25.28 12.62 18.59
N THR A 205 25.81 13.84 18.63
CA THR A 205 25.16 15.04 18.08
C THR A 205 26.07 15.71 17.05
N LEU A 206 25.63 15.76 15.79
CA LEU A 206 26.40 16.27 14.66
C LEU A 206 25.71 17.53 14.10
N ASN A 207 26.15 18.69 14.60
CA ASN A 207 25.63 20.05 14.34
C ASN A 207 26.46 20.85 13.33
N GLY A 208 27.37 20.20 12.60
CA GLY A 208 28.30 20.92 11.75
C GLY A 208 27.66 21.64 10.56
N GLY A 209 28.44 22.44 9.84
CA GLY A 209 28.01 23.17 8.64
C GLY A 209 27.83 22.24 7.43
N GLY A 210 27.30 22.75 6.32
CA GLY A 210 26.94 21.95 5.13
C GLY A 210 28.10 21.16 4.49
N SER A 211 29.35 21.54 4.77
CA SER A 211 30.58 20.90 4.29
C SER A 211 31.31 20.05 5.36
N SER A 212 30.75 19.94 6.57
CA SER A 212 31.31 19.09 7.62
C SER A 212 31.00 17.61 7.39
N GLY A 213 31.86 16.73 7.89
CA GLY A 213 31.61 15.30 7.86
C GLY A 213 32.26 14.55 9.01
N SER A 214 31.52 13.64 9.62
CA SER A 214 32.01 12.76 10.68
C SER A 214 31.96 11.30 10.26
N THR A 215 33.08 10.60 10.41
CA THR A 215 33.21 9.15 10.17
C THR A 215 33.48 8.45 11.49
N PHE A 216 32.66 7.46 11.83
CA PHE A 216 32.86 6.54 12.95
C PHE A 216 33.12 5.15 12.36
N ALA A 217 34.32 4.61 12.56
CA ALA A 217 34.72 3.32 12.03
C ALA A 217 34.84 2.28 13.16
N ASN A 218 34.31 1.08 12.94
CA ASN A 218 34.35 -0.07 13.85
C ASN A 218 33.65 0.13 15.20
N ILE A 219 32.62 0.97 15.26
CA ILE A 219 31.83 1.13 16.49
C ILE A 219 30.96 -0.10 16.73
N ASN A 220 30.80 -0.56 17.96
CA ASN A 220 29.86 -1.63 18.27
C ASN A 220 28.50 -1.03 18.66
N LYS A 221 28.49 -0.08 19.61
CA LYS A 221 27.26 0.41 20.22
C LYS A 221 27.23 1.92 20.44
N ILE A 222 26.07 2.52 20.23
CA ILE A 222 25.71 3.85 20.74
C ILE A 222 24.54 3.64 21.71
N THR A 223 24.70 3.96 22.99
CA THR A 223 23.62 3.78 23.99
C THR A 223 22.55 4.86 23.89
N GLY A 224 22.92 6.09 23.54
CA GLY A 224 22.04 7.25 23.44
C GLY A 224 21.44 7.46 22.05
N ASN A 225 20.98 8.70 21.82
CA ASN A 225 20.41 9.15 20.56
C ASN A 225 21.51 9.57 19.56
N VAL A 226 21.20 9.47 18.28
CA VAL A 226 22.03 9.98 17.19
C VAL A 226 21.30 11.15 16.52
N ASN A 227 21.77 12.37 16.74
CA ASN A 227 21.16 13.58 16.19
C ASN A 227 22.01 14.12 15.03
N LEU A 228 21.42 14.16 13.84
CA LEU A 228 22.04 14.45 12.56
C LEU A 228 21.44 15.75 12.00
N TYR A 229 22.10 16.87 12.26
CA TYR A 229 21.58 18.18 11.86
C TYR A 229 22.04 18.56 10.45
N ASN A 230 23.28 18.23 10.05
CA ASN A 230 23.81 18.52 8.72
C ASN A 230 25.04 17.64 8.39
N GLY A 231 25.60 17.83 7.19
CA GLY A 231 26.88 17.28 6.76
C GLY A 231 26.78 15.90 6.09
N THR A 232 27.94 15.33 5.78
CA THR A 232 28.05 13.95 5.25
C THR A 232 28.67 13.06 6.32
N ASN A 233 27.88 12.15 6.90
CA ASN A 233 28.30 11.32 8.02
C ASN A 233 28.34 9.84 7.64
N ALA A 234 29.26 9.09 8.25
CA ALA A 234 29.40 7.65 8.03
C ALA A 234 29.59 6.93 9.37
N PHE A 235 28.87 5.84 9.57
CA PHE A 235 28.99 4.96 10.73
C PHE A 235 29.19 3.54 10.23
N THR A 236 30.36 2.96 10.48
CA THR A 236 30.65 1.55 10.19
C THR A 236 30.63 0.78 11.50
N PHE A 237 29.64 -0.10 11.65
CA PHE A 237 29.48 -0.95 12.81
C PHE A 237 30.27 -2.26 12.68
N SER A 238 30.86 -2.72 13.78
CA SER A 238 31.59 -4.00 13.83
C SER A 238 31.31 -4.77 15.12
N GLY A 239 31.46 -6.10 15.08
CA GLY A 239 31.21 -6.99 16.21
C GLY A 239 29.81 -7.62 16.20
N ASN A 240 29.52 -8.33 17.30
CA ASN A 240 28.22 -8.95 17.57
C ASN A 240 27.38 -8.01 18.46
N ASP A 241 26.05 -7.94 18.26
CA ASP A 241 25.10 -7.08 19.02
C ASP A 241 25.24 -5.55 18.75
N THR A 242 25.44 -5.17 17.48
CA THR A 242 25.56 -3.75 17.14
C THR A 242 24.21 -3.03 17.25
N LYS A 243 24.18 -1.89 17.94
CA LYS A 243 22.93 -1.18 18.22
C LYS A 243 23.04 0.31 18.49
N ILE A 244 21.95 1.01 18.18
CA ILE A 244 21.62 2.35 18.68
C ILE A 244 20.49 2.20 19.69
N GLY A 245 20.80 2.46 20.96
CA GLY A 245 19.85 2.34 22.08
C GLY A 245 18.78 3.43 22.08
N GLY A 246 19.11 4.62 21.60
CA GLY A 246 18.18 5.74 21.42
C GLY A 246 17.53 5.80 20.04
N SER A 247 17.01 6.97 19.69
CA SER A 247 16.45 7.28 18.37
C SER A 247 17.49 7.94 17.46
N ILE A 248 17.21 7.94 16.16
CA ILE A 248 17.93 8.76 15.19
C ILE A 248 17.08 10.00 14.88
N THR A 249 17.59 11.19 15.15
CA THR A 249 16.97 12.45 14.71
C THR A 249 17.67 12.95 13.46
N LEU A 250 16.93 13.20 12.37
CA LEU A 250 17.47 13.66 11.09
C LEU A 250 16.86 15.01 10.70
N LEU A 251 17.70 16.01 10.41
CA LEU A 251 17.24 17.28 9.83
C LEU A 251 17.75 17.50 8.41
N TYR A 252 19.07 17.55 8.21
CA TYR A 252 19.66 17.77 6.89
C TYR A 252 20.90 16.89 6.69
N GLY A 253 21.44 16.92 5.47
CA GLY A 253 22.64 16.19 5.10
C GLY A 253 22.40 14.72 4.75
N THR A 254 23.48 13.97 4.62
CA THR A 254 23.48 12.57 4.20
C THR A 254 24.22 11.74 5.24
N THR A 255 23.62 10.66 5.71
CA THR A 255 24.28 9.73 6.64
C THR A 255 24.19 8.30 6.15
N VAL A 256 25.31 7.58 6.20
CA VAL A 256 25.40 6.17 5.82
C VAL A 256 25.75 5.33 7.05
N PHE A 257 24.99 4.26 7.26
CA PHE A 257 25.25 3.20 8.22
C PHE A 257 25.67 1.93 7.45
N SER A 258 26.74 1.27 7.87
CA SER A 258 27.30 0.09 7.21
C SER A 258 27.94 -0.88 8.21
N GLY A 259 28.36 -2.05 7.74
CA GLY A 259 29.03 -3.07 8.56
C GLY A 259 28.07 -4.17 9.05
N SER A 260 28.20 -4.58 10.31
CA SER A 260 27.37 -5.63 10.93
C SER A 260 25.87 -5.26 10.99
N ASP A 261 25.03 -6.28 11.25
CA ASP A 261 23.60 -6.13 11.51
C ASP A 261 23.31 -5.16 12.66
N LEU A 262 22.41 -4.19 12.43
CA LEU A 262 22.12 -3.10 13.37
C LEU A 262 20.70 -3.16 13.91
N THR A 263 20.59 -3.01 15.24
CA THR A 263 19.30 -2.78 15.91
C THR A 263 19.15 -1.32 16.34
N ILE A 264 18.00 -0.71 16.07
CA ILE A 264 17.64 0.65 16.49
C ILE A 264 16.39 0.58 17.36
N ASN A 265 16.53 0.92 18.64
CA ASN A 265 15.42 0.80 19.59
C ASN A 265 14.47 2.00 19.54
N GLY A 266 14.99 3.24 19.44
CA GLY A 266 14.19 4.46 19.56
C GLY A 266 13.50 4.95 18.28
N GLY A 267 13.74 4.32 17.13
CA GLY A 267 13.15 4.71 15.84
C GLY A 267 13.90 5.83 15.12
N ILE A 268 13.24 6.45 14.15
CA ILE A 268 13.79 7.53 13.32
C ILE A 268 12.81 8.70 13.30
N THR A 269 13.26 9.89 13.69
CA THR A 269 12.45 11.11 13.62
C THR A 269 13.11 12.11 12.68
N SER A 270 12.42 12.43 11.59
CA SER A 270 12.83 13.52 10.72
C SER A 270 12.27 14.83 11.25
N GLY A 271 13.09 15.86 11.44
CA GLY A 271 12.61 17.20 11.83
C GLY A 271 11.55 17.74 10.86
N SER A 272 10.72 18.66 11.30
CA SER A 272 9.76 19.33 10.42
C SER A 272 10.47 20.20 9.38
N GLY A 273 10.11 20.06 8.10
CA GLY A 273 10.80 20.76 7.00
C GLY A 273 12.22 20.26 6.69
N ALA A 274 12.66 19.19 7.37
CA ALA A 274 13.91 18.48 7.10
C ALA A 274 13.91 17.80 5.73
N SER A 275 15.08 17.75 5.08
CA SER A 275 15.28 17.09 3.78
C SER A 275 16.47 16.10 3.76
N GLY A 276 16.88 15.61 4.93
CA GLY A 276 18.02 14.70 5.04
C GLY A 276 17.84 13.34 4.36
N THR A 277 18.96 12.65 4.11
CA THR A 277 19.02 11.29 3.57
C THR A 277 19.72 10.34 4.55
N LEU A 278 19.08 9.21 4.86
CA LEU A 278 19.68 8.09 5.58
C LEU A 278 19.84 6.89 4.66
N THR A 279 20.97 6.20 4.72
CA THR A 279 21.19 4.95 3.99
C THR A 279 21.75 3.90 4.92
N PHE A 280 21.12 2.73 4.96
CA PHE A 280 21.56 1.55 5.68
C PHE A 280 22.05 0.50 4.69
N ASN A 281 23.35 0.22 4.69
CA ASN A 281 23.98 -0.81 3.87
C ASN A 281 24.08 -2.17 4.56
N ASN A 282 23.66 -2.23 5.82
CA ASN A 282 23.62 -3.40 6.68
C ASN A 282 22.18 -3.89 6.84
N ASN A 283 21.99 -5.11 7.38
CA ASN A 283 20.67 -5.56 7.80
C ASN A 283 20.21 -4.74 9.01
N VAL A 284 18.95 -4.34 9.04
CA VAL A 284 18.43 -3.42 10.05
C VAL A 284 17.15 -3.93 10.70
N THR A 285 17.07 -3.82 12.02
CA THR A 285 15.82 -3.91 12.78
C THR A 285 15.53 -2.60 13.49
N ILE A 286 14.36 -2.00 13.25
CA ILE A 286 13.91 -0.76 13.90
C ILE A 286 12.65 -1.06 14.72
N SER A 287 12.74 -0.86 16.04
CA SER A 287 11.62 -1.12 16.95
C SER A 287 10.74 0.12 17.18
N GLY A 288 11.36 1.30 17.24
CA GLY A 288 10.65 2.57 17.43
C GLY A 288 10.01 3.10 16.15
N ALA A 289 9.11 4.08 16.30
CA ALA A 289 8.42 4.68 15.17
C ALA A 289 9.36 5.41 14.22
N ILE A 290 9.02 5.40 12.94
CA ILE A 290 9.62 6.22 11.90
C ILE A 290 8.64 7.36 11.63
N SER A 291 9.00 8.58 12.02
CA SER A 291 8.05 9.69 12.03
C SER A 291 8.61 10.99 11.48
N LYS A 292 7.70 11.80 10.93
CA LYS A 292 7.91 13.23 10.69
C LYS A 292 6.87 13.99 11.53
N PRO A 293 7.28 14.63 12.64
CA PRO A 293 6.38 15.30 13.55
C PRO A 293 5.95 16.66 13.00
N ASN A 294 4.90 17.22 13.61
CA ASN A 294 4.33 18.51 13.24
C ASN A 294 5.35 19.65 13.40
N GLY A 295 5.55 20.44 12.33
CA GLY A 295 6.38 21.64 12.34
C GLY A 295 5.69 22.94 12.65
N GLY A 296 4.36 22.93 12.69
CA GLY A 296 3.54 24.11 12.83
C GLY A 296 3.48 24.98 11.56
N PRO A 297 2.77 26.12 11.65
CA PRO A 297 2.34 26.91 10.51
C PRO A 297 3.46 27.62 9.75
N ASN A 298 4.72 27.59 10.20
CA ASN A 298 5.83 28.29 9.53
C ASN A 298 6.80 27.34 8.79
N THR A 299 6.48 26.05 8.72
CA THR A 299 7.38 25.05 8.13
C THR A 299 7.01 24.75 6.67
N SER A 300 8.02 24.69 5.80
CA SER A 300 7.87 24.26 4.42
C SER A 300 7.93 22.73 4.34
N GLY A 301 7.06 22.13 3.52
CA GLY A 301 7.12 20.73 3.18
C GLY A 301 8.46 20.38 2.52
N ALA A 302 8.99 19.21 2.88
CA ALA A 302 10.27 18.71 2.38
C ALA A 302 10.28 17.18 2.29
N THR A 303 11.14 16.66 1.43
CA THR A 303 11.33 15.22 1.21
C THR A 303 12.45 14.67 2.08
N THR A 304 12.12 13.72 2.96
CA THR A 304 13.11 12.92 3.71
C THR A 304 13.29 11.58 3.01
N THR A 305 14.54 11.13 2.82
CA THR A 305 14.83 9.85 2.14
C THR A 305 15.49 8.86 3.10
N ILE A 306 14.99 7.62 3.13
CA ILE A 306 15.60 6.50 3.87
C ILE A 306 15.76 5.31 2.93
N ASN A 307 16.99 4.85 2.76
CA ASN A 307 17.32 3.71 1.91
C ASN A 307 17.77 2.53 2.77
N PHE A 308 17.21 1.35 2.52
CA PHE A 308 17.57 0.08 3.12
C PHE A 308 18.15 -0.83 2.05
N ASN A 309 19.45 -1.08 2.11
CA ASN A 309 20.19 -1.90 1.13
C ASN A 309 20.66 -3.24 1.72
N GLY A 310 20.54 -3.44 3.03
CA GLY A 310 20.76 -4.75 3.66
C GLY A 310 19.78 -5.79 3.12
N ALA A 311 20.19 -7.06 3.12
CA ALA A 311 19.37 -8.16 2.61
C ALA A 311 18.08 -8.32 3.43
N THR A 312 18.16 -8.17 4.75
CA THR A 312 17.03 -8.33 5.67
C THR A 312 16.75 -7.03 6.44
N ASN A 313 15.50 -6.54 6.38
CA ASN A 313 15.10 -5.32 7.09
C ASN A 313 13.74 -5.50 7.79
N ARG A 314 13.66 -5.15 9.08
CA ARG A 314 12.45 -5.29 9.90
C ARG A 314 12.08 -3.96 10.53
N LEU A 315 10.95 -3.39 10.10
CA LEU A 315 10.42 -2.13 10.62
C LEU A 315 9.19 -2.43 11.49
N ASN A 316 9.38 -2.51 12.80
CA ASN A 316 8.33 -2.91 13.74
C ASN A 316 7.54 -1.71 14.28
N GLY A 317 8.15 -0.53 14.33
CA GLY A 317 7.47 0.71 14.71
C GLY A 317 6.61 1.29 13.59
N ASN A 318 5.64 2.13 13.97
CA ASN A 318 4.75 2.79 13.02
C ASN A 318 5.52 3.75 12.08
N ILE A 319 5.07 3.87 10.84
CA ILE A 319 5.55 4.85 9.85
C ILE A 319 4.49 5.93 9.74
N ASN A 320 4.77 7.12 10.29
CA ASN A 320 3.77 8.17 10.47
C ASN A 320 4.23 9.53 9.93
N ILE A 321 3.37 10.19 9.15
CA ILE A 321 3.47 11.63 8.87
C ILE A 321 2.29 12.32 9.56
N ALA A 322 2.57 13.11 10.59
CA ALA A 322 1.58 13.89 11.34
C ALA A 322 1.63 15.37 10.91
N GLU A 323 0.48 15.94 10.56
CA GLU A 323 0.31 17.29 9.99
C GLU A 323 0.70 18.37 11.01
N THR A 324 1.26 19.54 10.65
CA THR A 324 0.82 20.61 9.73
C THR A 324 2.03 21.32 9.08
N THR A 325 1.95 21.68 7.78
CA THR A 325 2.86 22.65 7.12
C THR A 325 2.04 23.68 6.33
N GLN A 326 2.52 24.92 6.23
CA GLN A 326 1.80 25.99 5.51
C GLN A 326 2.09 25.97 4.01
N ASN A 327 3.31 25.62 3.60
CA ASN A 327 3.72 25.65 2.20
C ASN A 327 4.40 24.34 1.79
N GLY A 328 3.92 23.67 0.74
CA GLY A 328 4.59 22.50 0.14
C GLY A 328 4.18 21.13 0.72
N GLN A 329 4.68 20.05 0.12
CA GLN A 329 4.34 18.68 0.52
C GLN A 329 5.43 18.06 1.39
N ASN A 330 5.06 17.44 2.50
CA ASN A 330 5.96 16.52 3.19
C ASN A 330 5.93 15.16 2.49
N ILE A 331 7.12 14.67 2.13
CA ILE A 331 7.28 13.34 1.55
C ILE A 331 8.25 12.57 2.43
N PHE A 332 7.85 11.36 2.83
CA PHE A 332 8.74 10.40 3.47
C PHE A 332 9.00 9.26 2.49
N ALA A 333 10.17 9.27 1.85
CA ALA A 333 10.56 8.32 0.82
C ALA A 333 11.39 7.19 1.42
N ILE A 334 10.79 6.02 1.59
CA ILE A 334 11.45 4.79 2.06
C ILE A 334 11.68 3.88 0.87
N THR A 335 12.93 3.48 0.64
CA THR A 335 13.28 2.55 -0.44
C THR A 335 14.02 1.35 0.12
N PHE A 336 13.51 0.14 -0.13
CA PHE A 336 14.25 -1.10 0.00
C PHE A 336 14.89 -1.40 -1.35
N GLY A 337 16.22 -1.31 -1.41
CA GLY A 337 17.00 -1.42 -2.64
C GLY A 337 16.88 -2.80 -3.29
N SER A 338 17.42 -2.95 -4.50
CA SER A 338 17.35 -4.21 -5.27
C SER A 338 17.97 -5.42 -4.55
N ASN A 339 18.92 -5.17 -3.65
CA ASN A 339 19.61 -6.21 -2.88
C ASN A 339 18.83 -6.62 -1.60
N ALA A 340 17.79 -5.86 -1.23
CA ALA A 340 16.98 -6.13 -0.06
C ALA A 340 15.93 -7.19 -0.40
N THR A 341 16.12 -8.42 0.08
CA THR A 341 15.33 -9.61 -0.31
C THR A 341 14.40 -10.13 0.78
N ASP A 342 14.48 -9.63 2.01
CA ASP A 342 13.58 -10.03 3.09
C ASP A 342 13.19 -8.82 3.95
N ASN A 343 12.10 -8.15 3.57
CA ASN A 343 11.68 -6.89 4.16
C ASN A 343 10.29 -7.02 4.77
N ILE A 344 10.17 -6.67 6.05
CA ILE A 344 8.89 -6.70 6.77
C ILE A 344 8.61 -5.34 7.42
N ILE A 345 7.44 -4.78 7.14
CA ILE A 345 6.88 -3.65 7.87
C ILE A 345 5.71 -4.15 8.71
N SER A 346 5.90 -4.20 10.03
CA SER A 346 4.88 -4.68 10.98
C SER A 346 4.08 -3.54 11.63
N GLY A 347 4.69 -2.36 11.73
CA GLY A 347 4.04 -1.16 12.23
C GLY A 347 3.01 -0.59 11.24
N ASN A 348 2.06 0.18 11.76
CA ASN A 348 1.06 0.84 10.92
C ASN A 348 1.71 1.92 10.05
N ILE A 349 1.24 2.06 8.81
CA ILE A 349 1.61 3.12 7.89
C ILE A 349 0.48 4.13 7.88
N SER A 350 0.73 5.35 8.34
CA SER A 350 -0.29 6.40 8.38
C SER A 350 0.20 7.73 7.82
N SER A 351 -0.64 8.34 6.99
CA SER A 351 -0.44 9.69 6.47
C SER A 351 -1.71 10.50 6.71
N THR A 352 -1.55 11.71 7.22
CA THR A 352 -2.63 12.71 7.29
C THR A 352 -2.08 13.96 6.56
N GLY A 353 -2.87 14.66 5.74
CA GLY A 353 -2.42 15.82 4.94
C GLY A 353 -2.78 17.20 5.49
N GLY A 354 -1.82 18.13 5.61
CA GLY A 354 -2.04 19.41 6.28
C GLY A 354 -2.61 20.52 5.38
N ASN A 355 -3.35 21.47 5.96
CA ASN A 355 -3.80 22.68 5.29
C ASN A 355 -3.55 23.95 6.14
N TYR A 356 -2.68 24.81 5.62
CA TYR A 356 -2.58 26.21 6.01
C TYR A 356 -2.46 27.07 4.74
N GLY A 357 -3.52 27.19 3.94
CA GLY A 357 -3.53 28.04 2.75
C GLY A 357 -4.51 27.58 1.67
N ASN A 358 -4.71 28.37 0.63
CA ASN A 358 -5.74 28.16 -0.40
C ASN A 358 -5.46 26.99 -1.37
N GLY A 359 -4.75 25.92 -0.93
CA GLY A 359 -4.35 24.79 -1.76
C GLY A 359 -4.31 23.46 -1.00
N SER A 360 -4.78 22.39 -1.64
CA SER A 360 -4.75 21.02 -1.11
C SER A 360 -3.32 20.46 -1.16
N GLN A 361 -2.63 20.40 -0.03
CA GLN A 361 -1.32 19.75 0.08
C GLN A 361 -1.51 18.26 0.43
N GLN A 362 -0.74 17.39 -0.24
CA GLN A 362 -0.73 15.95 0.06
C GLN A 362 0.54 15.59 0.82
N HIS A 363 0.40 15.06 2.03
CA HIS A 363 1.52 14.49 2.77
C HIS A 363 1.64 13.02 2.42
N THR A 364 2.81 12.62 1.93
CA THR A 364 2.98 11.33 1.26
C THR A 364 3.96 10.43 1.98
N ASN A 365 3.51 9.26 2.44
CA ASN A 365 4.42 8.13 2.66
C ASN A 365 4.66 7.45 1.31
N LYS A 366 5.89 7.51 0.80
CA LYS A 366 6.29 6.86 -0.44
C LYS A 366 7.20 5.67 -0.11
N ILE A 367 6.71 4.45 -0.28
CA ILE A 367 7.42 3.21 0.08
C ILE A 367 7.65 2.38 -1.17
N ILE A 368 8.90 2.01 -1.45
CA ILE A 368 9.27 1.23 -2.64
C ILE A 368 10.05 0.00 -2.21
N PHE A 369 9.61 -1.18 -2.65
CA PHE A 369 10.37 -2.43 -2.59
C PHE A 369 10.89 -2.78 -3.98
N GLN A 370 12.22 -2.71 -4.18
CA GLN A 370 12.84 -2.97 -5.48
C GLN A 370 13.32 -4.42 -5.64
N GLY A 371 13.70 -5.09 -4.55
CA GLY A 371 14.20 -6.46 -4.55
C GLY A 371 13.10 -7.50 -4.80
N SER A 372 13.47 -8.64 -5.40
CA SER A 372 12.56 -9.74 -5.79
C SER A 372 12.26 -10.77 -4.70
N GLY A 373 12.80 -10.57 -3.50
CA GLY A 373 12.58 -11.49 -2.39
C GLY A 373 11.24 -11.29 -1.68
N THR A 374 11.15 -11.74 -0.42
CA THR A 374 9.94 -11.64 0.39
C THR A 374 9.78 -10.22 0.93
N ASN A 375 8.82 -9.48 0.38
CA ASN A 375 8.47 -8.13 0.83
C ASN A 375 7.05 -8.13 1.39
N THR A 376 6.89 -7.86 2.68
CA THR A 376 5.61 -8.00 3.38
C THR A 376 5.27 -6.77 4.24
N ILE A 377 4.02 -6.32 4.16
CA ILE A 377 3.44 -5.35 5.10
C ILE A 377 2.37 -6.07 5.91
N THR A 378 2.45 -6.01 7.25
CA THR A 378 1.44 -6.58 8.15
C THR A 378 0.71 -5.54 9.01
N GLY A 379 1.15 -4.27 8.97
CA GLY A 379 0.49 -3.13 9.61
C GLY A 379 -0.69 -2.58 8.80
N SER A 380 -1.61 -1.87 9.47
CA SER A 380 -2.68 -1.13 8.78
C SER A 380 -2.09 -0.04 7.89
N ILE A 381 -2.78 0.27 6.78
CA ILE A 381 -2.38 1.35 5.86
C ILE A 381 -3.52 2.37 5.85
N THR A 382 -3.30 3.56 6.42
CA THR A 382 -4.35 4.57 6.59
C THR A 382 -3.94 5.90 5.98
N ALA A 383 -4.77 6.41 5.07
CA ALA A 383 -4.64 7.76 4.52
C ALA A 383 -5.81 8.61 5.02
N GLY A 384 -5.54 9.48 5.99
CA GLY A 384 -6.51 10.39 6.58
C GLY A 384 -6.49 11.79 5.97
N ARG A 385 -7.42 12.64 6.42
CA ARG A 385 -7.52 14.06 6.10
C ARG A 385 -7.39 14.86 7.40
N ASP A 386 -6.80 16.05 7.38
CA ASP A 386 -6.94 16.98 8.51
C ASP A 386 -8.35 17.61 8.56
N SER A 387 -8.58 18.32 9.66
CA SER A 387 -9.75 19.19 9.87
C SER A 387 -9.88 20.32 8.85
N TRP A 388 -8.86 20.61 8.05
CA TRP A 388 -8.79 21.84 7.24
C TRP A 388 -8.89 21.59 5.73
N GLY A 389 -8.71 20.38 5.20
CA GLY A 389 -8.81 20.09 3.75
C GLY A 389 -7.60 19.46 3.07
N GLY A 390 -6.50 19.19 3.78
CA GLY A 390 -5.36 18.48 3.22
C GLY A 390 -5.61 16.96 3.22
N ASN A 391 -5.05 16.27 2.23
CA ASN A 391 -5.30 14.85 2.02
C ASN A 391 -4.01 14.05 2.24
N GLY A 392 -4.00 13.11 3.18
CA GLY A 392 -2.91 12.15 3.32
C GLY A 392 -2.81 11.25 2.09
N LYS A 393 -1.59 10.85 1.74
CA LYS A 393 -1.31 9.88 0.68
C LYS A 393 -0.38 8.79 1.17
N ASN A 394 -0.72 7.53 0.92
CA ASN A 394 0.24 6.42 0.95
C ASN A 394 0.47 5.96 -0.49
N ASP A 395 1.72 5.91 -0.92
CA ASP A 395 2.16 5.53 -2.26
C ASP A 395 3.15 4.37 -2.13
N ILE A 396 2.67 3.14 -2.30
CA ILE A 396 3.39 1.92 -2.01
C ILE A 396 3.59 1.14 -3.31
N THR A 397 4.84 0.82 -3.64
CA THR A 397 5.17 0.06 -4.85
C THR A 397 6.02 -1.15 -4.52
N PHE A 398 5.57 -2.33 -4.96
CA PHE A 398 6.35 -3.56 -5.01
C PHE A 398 6.78 -3.78 -6.46
N GLN A 399 8.06 -3.68 -6.80
CA GLN A 399 8.51 -3.75 -8.20
C GLN A 399 8.59 -5.19 -8.75
N GLN A 400 8.68 -6.17 -7.87
CA GLN A 400 8.94 -7.58 -8.21
C GLN A 400 8.01 -8.51 -7.41
N GLY A 401 6.74 -8.14 -7.27
CA GLY A 401 5.76 -8.79 -6.41
C GLY A 401 5.97 -8.55 -4.91
N GLY A 402 4.97 -8.93 -4.10
CA GLY A 402 4.96 -8.68 -2.66
C GLY A 402 3.63 -9.00 -2.00
N ARG A 403 3.57 -8.86 -0.67
CA ARG A 403 2.40 -9.24 0.11
C ARG A 403 1.98 -8.15 1.09
N ILE A 404 0.67 -8.00 1.27
CA ILE A 404 0.07 -7.28 2.38
C ILE A 404 -0.78 -8.28 3.16
N GLU A 405 -0.43 -8.55 4.41
CA GLU A 405 -1.04 -9.59 5.25
C GLU A 405 -1.61 -8.98 6.52
N LEU A 406 -2.91 -8.65 6.47
CA LEU A 406 -3.62 -7.97 7.53
C LEU A 406 -4.50 -8.95 8.31
N THR A 407 -4.37 -8.90 9.64
CA THR A 407 -5.29 -9.56 10.56
C THR A 407 -6.70 -8.95 10.49
N SER A 408 -7.71 -9.59 11.06
CA SER A 408 -9.10 -9.09 11.09
C SER A 408 -9.27 -7.68 11.72
N ALA A 409 -8.36 -7.27 12.60
CA ALA A 409 -8.36 -5.94 13.23
C ALA A 409 -7.67 -4.84 12.39
N LYS A 410 -7.04 -5.19 11.27
CA LYS A 410 -6.25 -4.28 10.43
C LYS A 410 -6.87 -4.15 9.04
N GLN A 411 -6.67 -2.99 8.41
CA GLN A 411 -7.27 -2.67 7.11
C GLN A 411 -6.42 -1.71 6.28
N ILE A 412 -6.70 -1.68 4.98
CA ILE A 412 -6.29 -0.60 4.08
C ILE A 412 -7.45 0.38 4.05
N GLU A 413 -7.26 1.60 4.55
CA GLU A 413 -8.31 2.59 4.69
C GLU A 413 -7.91 3.94 4.12
N ALA A 414 -8.72 4.45 3.20
CA ALA A 414 -8.62 5.83 2.73
C ALA A 414 -9.75 6.62 3.41
N ALA A 415 -9.46 7.26 4.55
CA ALA A 415 -10.40 8.05 5.33
C ALA A 415 -10.37 9.54 4.93
N GLY A 416 -10.72 9.82 3.67
CA GLY A 416 -10.62 11.14 3.05
C GLY A 416 -9.26 11.46 2.39
N GLY A 417 -8.26 10.59 2.58
CA GLY A 417 -6.98 10.60 1.86
C GLY A 417 -6.97 9.64 0.65
N ASN A 418 -5.77 9.33 0.16
CA ASN A 418 -5.54 8.45 -0.97
C ASN A 418 -4.54 7.33 -0.64
N ASN A 419 -4.90 6.07 -0.85
CA ASN A 419 -3.93 4.98 -0.92
C ASN A 419 -3.70 4.59 -2.38
N VAL A 420 -2.45 4.56 -2.81
CA VAL A 420 -2.01 4.08 -4.12
C VAL A 420 -1.05 2.93 -3.89
N ILE A 421 -1.47 1.72 -4.24
CA ILE A 421 -0.69 0.49 -4.03
C ILE A 421 -0.50 -0.18 -5.39
N THR A 422 0.76 -0.40 -5.76
CA THR A 422 1.10 -1.00 -7.05
C THR A 422 2.01 -2.21 -6.85
N PHE A 423 1.57 -3.36 -7.34
CA PHE A 423 2.40 -4.55 -7.51
C PHE A 423 2.81 -4.65 -8.98
N GLN A 424 4.11 -4.67 -9.24
CA GLN A 424 4.70 -4.81 -10.57
C GLN A 424 5.54 -6.10 -10.61
N GLY A 425 6.04 -6.41 -11.80
CA GLY A 425 6.87 -7.59 -12.03
C GLY A 425 6.05 -8.86 -12.21
N ASN A 426 6.77 -9.99 -12.26
CA ASN A 426 6.21 -11.29 -12.67
C ASN A 426 5.95 -12.24 -11.50
N ASN A 427 6.29 -11.83 -10.28
CA ASN A 427 6.10 -12.65 -9.09
C ASN A 427 4.68 -12.53 -8.56
N ASP A 428 4.27 -13.55 -7.80
CA ASP A 428 2.97 -13.57 -7.13
C ASP A 428 2.81 -12.37 -6.20
N SER A 429 1.59 -11.83 -6.17
CA SER A 429 1.25 -10.67 -5.35
C SER A 429 -0.09 -10.87 -4.67
N SER A 430 -0.19 -10.48 -3.40
CA SER A 430 -1.41 -10.74 -2.65
C SER A 430 -1.73 -9.67 -1.62
N ILE A 431 -3.03 -9.43 -1.44
CA ILE A 431 -3.57 -8.74 -0.28
C ILE A 431 -4.47 -9.71 0.48
N VAL A 432 -4.17 -9.94 1.75
CA VAL A 432 -5.04 -10.61 2.71
C VAL A 432 -5.51 -9.54 3.69
N GLY A 433 -6.80 -9.24 3.73
CA GLY A 433 -7.34 -8.18 4.56
C GLY A 433 -8.54 -7.45 3.95
N LYS A 434 -9.08 -6.50 4.70
CA LYS A 434 -10.17 -5.62 4.24
C LYS A 434 -9.59 -4.38 3.56
N ILE A 435 -10.08 -4.09 2.35
CA ILE A 435 -9.89 -2.80 1.66
C ILE A 435 -11.14 -1.97 1.89
N LEU A 436 -10.99 -0.84 2.58
CA LEU A 436 -12.07 0.07 2.94
C LEU A 436 -11.88 1.44 2.27
N GLY A 437 -12.76 1.75 1.33
CA GLY A 437 -12.94 3.12 0.82
C GLY A 437 -13.90 3.83 1.77
N GLY A 438 -13.39 4.74 2.61
CA GLY A 438 -14.15 5.27 3.75
C GLY A 438 -14.17 6.80 3.85
N MET A 439 -15.04 7.29 4.74
CA MET A 439 -14.98 8.66 5.26
C MET A 439 -14.74 8.59 6.76
N SER A 440 -13.90 9.48 7.31
CA SER A 440 -13.89 9.73 8.76
C SER A 440 -14.73 10.97 9.09
N GLY A 441 -15.86 10.73 9.77
CA GLY A 441 -16.52 11.53 10.82
C GLY A 441 -16.76 13.05 10.72
N ALA A 442 -16.17 13.83 9.81
CA ALA A 442 -16.26 15.29 9.86
C ALA A 442 -17.21 15.86 8.79
N SER A 443 -18.10 16.76 9.24
CA SER A 443 -18.99 17.58 8.42
C SER A 443 -18.20 18.36 7.36
N GLY A 444 -18.14 17.82 6.13
CA GLY A 444 -17.39 18.38 5.00
C GLY A 444 -16.38 17.41 4.34
N GLY A 445 -16.34 16.14 4.73
CA GLY A 445 -15.39 15.11 4.25
C GLY A 445 -15.38 14.89 2.74
N ARG A 446 -14.22 14.90 2.09
CA ARG A 446 -14.05 14.37 0.72
C ARG A 446 -14.07 12.84 0.76
N ALA A 447 -14.56 12.21 -0.31
CA ALA A 447 -14.45 10.76 -0.49
C ALA A 447 -12.98 10.32 -0.53
N GLY A 448 -12.60 9.37 0.33
CA GLY A 448 -11.28 8.74 0.25
C GLY A 448 -11.20 7.75 -0.91
N THR A 449 -10.01 7.58 -1.46
CA THR A 449 -9.80 6.68 -2.61
C THR A 449 -8.70 5.64 -2.35
N ASN A 450 -9.00 4.38 -2.63
CA ASN A 450 -7.99 3.33 -2.76
C ASN A 450 -7.80 3.02 -4.24
N THR A 451 -6.56 3.10 -4.73
CA THR A 451 -6.17 2.66 -6.07
C THR A 451 -5.17 1.51 -5.92
N ILE A 452 -5.56 0.32 -6.33
CA ILE A 452 -4.73 -0.89 -6.22
C ILE A 452 -4.53 -1.48 -7.60
N THR A 453 -3.29 -1.67 -8.01
CA THR A 453 -2.94 -2.23 -9.32
C THR A 453 -2.00 -3.40 -9.16
N PHE A 454 -2.34 -4.54 -9.78
CA PHE A 454 -1.47 -5.71 -9.90
C PHE A 454 -1.08 -5.92 -11.37
N GLY A 455 0.22 -5.89 -11.64
CA GLY A 455 0.78 -6.01 -12.98
C GLY A 455 0.61 -4.77 -13.85
N ASN A 456 1.24 -4.80 -15.03
CA ASN A 456 1.05 -3.80 -16.08
C ASN A 456 0.35 -4.43 -17.29
N LEU A 457 -0.40 -3.61 -18.03
CA LEU A 457 -0.93 -3.98 -19.33
C LEU A 457 0.16 -3.72 -20.39
N ALA A 458 0.66 -4.74 -21.07
CA ALA A 458 1.53 -4.51 -22.23
C ALA A 458 0.64 -4.12 -23.42
N SER A 459 0.80 -2.89 -23.91
CA SER A 459 0.27 -2.50 -25.22
C SER A 459 1.16 -3.14 -26.28
N THR A 460 0.72 -4.24 -26.89
CA THR A 460 1.37 -4.72 -28.11
C THR A 460 0.89 -3.89 -29.30
N ASN A 461 1.79 -3.63 -30.27
CA ASN A 461 1.50 -2.82 -31.47
C ASN A 461 0.37 -3.39 -32.36
N SER A 462 -0.25 -4.52 -32.01
CA SER A 462 -1.38 -5.14 -32.73
C SER A 462 -2.75 -4.88 -32.09
N GLY A 463 -2.83 -4.07 -31.02
CA GLY A 463 -4.09 -3.83 -30.30
C GLY A 463 -4.56 -4.98 -29.42
N ALA A 464 -3.83 -6.11 -29.40
CA ALA A 464 -4.01 -7.17 -28.42
C ALA A 464 -3.37 -6.76 -27.09
N THR A 465 -4.17 -6.67 -26.04
CA THR A 465 -3.66 -6.41 -24.69
C THR A 465 -3.30 -7.73 -24.04
N THR A 466 -2.00 -7.96 -23.84
CA THR A 466 -1.51 -9.13 -23.08
C THR A 466 -1.02 -8.64 -21.71
N PRO A 467 -1.32 -9.36 -20.61
CA PRO A 467 -0.71 -9.07 -19.32
C PRO A 467 0.81 -9.06 -19.45
N ALA A 468 1.47 -8.03 -18.93
CA ALA A 468 2.93 -7.99 -18.87
C ALA A 468 3.47 -8.90 -17.74
N SER A 469 2.64 -9.22 -16.75
CA SER A 469 2.98 -10.06 -15.60
C SER A 469 2.52 -11.51 -15.77
N THR A 470 3.34 -12.46 -15.30
CA THR A 470 2.99 -13.90 -15.24
C THR A 470 2.64 -14.39 -13.84
N GLY A 471 2.68 -13.51 -12.83
CA GLY A 471 2.36 -13.86 -11.45
C GLY A 471 0.87 -14.11 -11.26
N ASN A 472 0.53 -14.87 -10.21
CA ASN A 472 -0.82 -14.98 -9.67
C ASN A 472 -1.09 -13.80 -8.74
N ASN A 473 -2.27 -13.18 -8.89
CA ASN A 473 -2.65 -12.01 -8.11
C ASN A 473 -3.93 -12.28 -7.34
N SER A 474 -3.94 -12.00 -6.04
CA SER A 474 -5.08 -12.29 -5.20
C SER A 474 -5.43 -11.15 -4.24
N ILE A 475 -6.72 -10.98 -4.01
CA ILE A 475 -7.26 -10.23 -2.87
C ILE A 475 -8.14 -11.21 -2.09
N SER A 476 -7.90 -11.37 -0.81
CA SER A 476 -8.70 -12.24 0.06
C SER A 476 -9.08 -11.52 1.35
N LYS A 477 -10.26 -11.83 1.88
CA LYS A 477 -10.67 -11.42 3.22
C LYS A 477 -9.68 -11.97 4.26
N SER A 478 -9.51 -11.25 5.36
CA SER A 478 -8.79 -11.78 6.52
C SER A 478 -9.52 -12.97 7.15
N GLU A 479 -8.79 -13.77 7.93
CA GLU A 479 -9.37 -14.84 8.72
C GLU A 479 -10.46 -14.29 9.65
N GLY A 480 -11.63 -14.94 9.66
CA GLY A 480 -12.83 -14.46 10.40
C GLY A 480 -13.56 -13.26 9.77
N GLY A 481 -12.98 -12.58 8.77
CA GLY A 481 -13.63 -11.51 8.02
C GLY A 481 -14.63 -12.04 6.98
N THR A 482 -15.55 -11.18 6.54
CA THR A 482 -16.52 -11.49 5.45
C THR A 482 -16.19 -10.76 4.15
N ASP A 483 -15.72 -9.53 4.26
CA ASP A 483 -15.54 -8.61 3.13
C ASP A 483 -14.08 -8.55 2.72
N ALA A 484 -13.83 -8.64 1.42
CA ALA A 484 -12.51 -8.36 0.85
C ALA A 484 -12.42 -6.88 0.45
N ILE A 485 -13.47 -6.37 -0.20
CA ILE A 485 -13.53 -5.01 -0.73
C ILE A 485 -14.84 -4.39 -0.27
N ASN A 486 -14.75 -3.26 0.41
CA ASN A 486 -15.90 -2.52 0.91
C ASN A 486 -15.74 -1.02 0.61
N ALA A 487 -16.74 -0.42 -0.02
CA ALA A 487 -16.85 1.02 -0.20
C ALA A 487 -18.01 1.55 0.66
N THR A 488 -17.72 2.54 1.52
CA THR A 488 -18.69 3.24 2.36
C THR A 488 -18.36 4.74 2.38
N GLY A 489 -18.97 5.52 1.48
CA GLY A 489 -18.70 6.95 1.31
C GLY A 489 -17.39 7.28 0.58
N GLY A 490 -16.74 6.28 -0.02
CA GLY A 490 -15.49 6.41 -0.75
C GLY A 490 -15.45 5.53 -2.00
N SER A 491 -14.29 5.47 -2.65
CA SER A 491 -14.10 4.65 -3.84
C SER A 491 -12.90 3.71 -3.76
N ASN A 492 -13.09 2.51 -4.32
CA ASN A 492 -12.02 1.55 -4.56
C ASN A 492 -11.87 1.36 -6.07
N THR A 493 -10.67 1.55 -6.59
CA THR A 493 -10.32 1.23 -7.97
C THR A 493 -9.27 0.12 -7.95
N ILE A 494 -9.62 -1.05 -8.48
CA ILE A 494 -8.79 -2.25 -8.44
C ILE A 494 -8.57 -2.75 -9.87
N LYS A 495 -7.31 -2.96 -10.24
CA LYS A 495 -6.94 -3.54 -11.55
C LYS A 495 -6.03 -4.75 -11.30
N MET A 496 -6.39 -5.91 -11.85
CA MET A 496 -5.63 -7.14 -11.67
C MET A 496 -5.29 -7.76 -13.03
N TYR A 497 -4.00 -7.83 -13.34
CA TYR A 497 -3.43 -8.47 -14.53
C TYR A 497 -2.41 -9.51 -14.10
N GLY A 498 -2.25 -10.58 -14.87
CA GLY A 498 -1.33 -11.67 -14.54
C GLY A 498 -1.67 -12.96 -15.28
N SER A 499 -1.19 -14.09 -14.76
CA SER A 499 -1.65 -15.40 -15.21
C SER A 499 -3.02 -15.75 -14.64
N ASN A 500 -3.22 -15.54 -13.34
CA ASN A 500 -4.52 -15.69 -12.68
C ASN A 500 -4.82 -14.46 -11.80
N ALA A 501 -6.09 -14.07 -11.72
CA ALA A 501 -6.58 -13.06 -10.80
C ALA A 501 -7.75 -13.60 -9.97
N SER A 502 -7.67 -13.50 -8.64
CA SER A 502 -8.73 -13.97 -7.75
C SER A 502 -9.13 -12.94 -6.69
N ILE A 503 -10.43 -12.85 -6.43
CA ILE A 503 -11.00 -12.12 -5.31
C ILE A 503 -11.81 -13.09 -4.45
N THR A 504 -11.40 -13.27 -3.20
CA THR A 504 -12.04 -14.19 -2.23
C THR A 504 -12.62 -13.42 -1.05
N GLY A 505 -13.94 -13.35 -0.98
CA GLY A 505 -14.69 -12.57 0.02
C GLY A 505 -15.67 -11.62 -0.65
N LYS A 506 -16.57 -11.02 0.14
CA LYS A 506 -17.62 -10.16 -0.40
C LYS A 506 -17.04 -8.88 -1.01
N ILE A 507 -17.68 -8.42 -2.08
CA ILE A 507 -17.48 -7.11 -2.70
C ILE A 507 -18.74 -6.30 -2.40
N VAL A 508 -18.59 -5.26 -1.58
CA VAL A 508 -19.73 -4.50 -1.04
C VAL A 508 -19.57 -3.02 -1.37
N ALA A 509 -20.61 -2.41 -1.91
CA ALA A 509 -20.74 -0.96 -2.02
C ALA A 509 -21.98 -0.51 -1.24
N ASP A 510 -21.81 -0.01 -0.03
CA ASP A 510 -22.93 0.39 0.82
C ASP A 510 -23.14 1.89 0.77
N GLY A 511 -24.38 2.34 0.56
CA GLY A 511 -24.73 3.76 0.63
C GLY A 511 -24.22 4.41 1.92
N SER A 512 -23.80 5.67 1.83
CA SER A 512 -23.24 6.41 2.96
C SER A 512 -24.26 7.31 3.66
N SER A 513 -24.12 7.54 4.96
CA SER A 513 -24.93 8.51 5.70
C SER A 513 -24.61 9.98 5.38
N PHE A 514 -23.66 10.24 4.47
CA PHE A 514 -23.17 11.58 4.16
C PHE A 514 -23.73 12.06 2.82
N GLN A 515 -24.28 13.28 2.79
CA GLN A 515 -24.91 13.85 1.58
C GLN A 515 -23.93 13.91 0.39
N ASN A 516 -24.39 13.49 -0.79
CA ASN A 516 -23.67 13.53 -2.09
C ASN A 516 -22.45 12.60 -2.24
N TYR A 517 -22.20 11.68 -1.31
CA TYR A 517 -21.08 10.74 -1.43
C TYR A 517 -21.53 9.34 -1.82
N HIS A 518 -21.12 8.94 -3.02
CA HIS A 518 -21.36 7.63 -3.59
C HIS A 518 -20.28 6.64 -3.16
N SER A 519 -20.72 5.42 -2.87
CA SER A 519 -19.82 4.32 -2.58
C SER A 519 -19.58 3.55 -3.86
N THR A 520 -18.34 3.54 -4.36
CA THR A 520 -18.06 2.97 -5.68
C THR A 520 -16.92 1.97 -5.63
N ASN A 521 -17.17 0.75 -6.10
CA ASN A 521 -16.11 -0.19 -6.45
C ASN A 521 -15.99 -0.28 -7.97
N THR A 522 -14.80 -0.01 -8.50
CA THR A 522 -14.45 -0.20 -9.91
C THR A 522 -13.36 -1.26 -10.00
N ILE A 523 -13.68 -2.42 -10.55
CA ILE A 523 -12.78 -3.58 -10.60
C ILE A 523 -12.57 -3.99 -12.05
N THR A 524 -11.31 -4.12 -12.45
CA THR A 524 -10.91 -4.64 -13.76
C THR A 524 -10.07 -5.90 -13.59
N LEU A 525 -10.54 -7.01 -14.15
CA LEU A 525 -9.85 -8.30 -14.13
C LEU A 525 -9.40 -8.63 -15.55
N GLY A 526 -8.10 -8.82 -15.73
CA GLY A 526 -7.49 -9.03 -17.04
C GLY A 526 -6.38 -10.06 -17.02
N ALA A 527 -6.44 -11.06 -16.15
CA ALA A 527 -5.49 -12.17 -16.19
C ALA A 527 -5.71 -13.06 -17.42
N SER A 528 -4.64 -13.69 -17.92
CA SER A 528 -4.68 -14.45 -19.18
C SER A 528 -5.40 -15.80 -19.07
N ASN A 529 -5.27 -16.50 -17.94
CA ASN A 529 -5.82 -17.86 -17.81
C ASN A 529 -7.19 -17.83 -17.13
N SER A 530 -7.23 -17.36 -15.87
CA SER A 530 -8.47 -17.37 -15.09
C SER A 530 -8.65 -16.09 -14.28
N ASN A 531 -9.89 -15.58 -14.29
CA ASN A 531 -10.34 -14.52 -13.41
C ASN A 531 -11.50 -15.04 -12.56
N THR A 532 -11.37 -15.05 -11.23
CA THR A 532 -12.36 -15.65 -10.33
C THR A 532 -12.77 -14.71 -9.21
N ILE A 533 -14.07 -14.59 -8.95
CA ILE A 533 -14.63 -13.94 -7.77
C ILE A 533 -15.42 -15.00 -6.99
N THR A 534 -14.99 -15.32 -5.77
CA THR A 534 -15.61 -16.38 -4.93
C THR A 534 -16.42 -15.84 -3.75
N GLY A 535 -16.88 -14.59 -3.81
CA GLY A 535 -17.74 -14.01 -2.78
C GLY A 535 -18.87 -13.20 -3.39
N ASN A 536 -19.92 -12.99 -2.60
CA ASN A 536 -21.10 -12.24 -3.04
C ASN A 536 -20.71 -10.82 -3.47
N ILE A 537 -21.33 -10.34 -4.54
CA ILE A 537 -21.29 -8.94 -4.95
C ILE A 537 -22.60 -8.32 -4.53
N SER A 538 -22.52 -7.31 -3.66
CA SER A 538 -23.72 -6.64 -3.17
C SER A 538 -23.56 -5.14 -3.09
N ASN A 539 -24.69 -4.45 -3.09
CA ASN A 539 -24.78 -3.06 -2.72
C ASN A 539 -26.04 -2.78 -1.92
N SER A 540 -26.06 -1.62 -1.29
CA SER A 540 -27.21 -1.09 -0.60
C SER A 540 -27.33 0.41 -0.82
N THR A 541 -28.52 0.94 -0.55
CA THR A 541 -28.77 2.38 -0.46
C THR A 541 -28.99 2.77 0.98
N PHE A 542 -28.43 3.91 1.36
CA PHE A 542 -28.75 4.55 2.62
C PHE A 542 -29.77 5.67 2.38
N TYR A 543 -30.86 5.64 3.15
CA TYR A 543 -31.90 6.67 3.13
C TYR A 543 -31.82 7.53 4.38
N SER A 544 -31.67 8.84 4.20
CA SER A 544 -31.78 9.86 5.25
C SER A 544 -32.69 10.99 4.77
N SER A 545 -33.35 11.71 5.69
CA SER A 545 -34.38 12.72 5.39
C SER A 545 -33.93 13.71 4.29
N GLY A 546 -34.39 13.48 3.06
CA GLY A 546 -34.18 14.34 1.89
C GLY A 546 -33.15 13.90 0.85
N TRP A 547 -32.37 12.82 1.07
CA TRP A 547 -31.27 12.43 0.16
C TRP A 547 -31.05 10.90 0.16
N SER A 548 -30.74 10.31 -1.00
CA SER A 548 -30.34 8.91 -1.13
C SER A 548 -28.91 8.80 -1.66
N THR A 549 -28.07 8.03 -1.00
CA THR A 549 -26.73 7.67 -1.50
C THR A 549 -26.74 6.23 -1.97
N ASN A 550 -26.26 6.00 -3.19
CA ASN A 550 -26.33 4.69 -3.82
C ASN A 550 -24.93 4.06 -3.86
N GLY A 551 -24.87 2.78 -3.52
CA GLY A 551 -23.71 1.95 -3.78
C GLY A 551 -23.65 1.48 -5.23
N THR A 552 -22.47 1.57 -5.83
CA THR A 552 -22.22 1.17 -7.22
C THR A 552 -21.07 0.17 -7.28
N ASN A 553 -21.30 -0.98 -7.91
CA ASN A 553 -20.22 -1.89 -8.30
C ASN A 553 -20.10 -1.92 -9.83
N SER A 554 -18.91 -1.70 -10.36
CA SER A 554 -18.59 -1.84 -11.79
C SER A 554 -17.44 -2.82 -11.93
N ILE A 555 -17.71 -4.01 -12.48
CA ILE A 555 -16.74 -5.09 -12.62
C ILE A 555 -16.60 -5.42 -14.10
N THR A 556 -15.37 -5.38 -14.62
CA THR A 556 -15.09 -5.65 -16.03
C THR A 556 -14.02 -6.72 -16.16
N PHE A 557 -14.33 -7.78 -16.89
CA PHE A 557 -13.40 -8.81 -17.33
C PHE A 557 -12.92 -8.45 -18.73
N VAL A 558 -11.63 -8.12 -18.89
CA VAL A 558 -11.05 -7.69 -20.19
C VAL A 558 -10.23 -8.79 -20.88
N ALA A 559 -9.91 -9.87 -20.18
CA ALA A 559 -9.16 -11.03 -20.69
C ALA A 559 -9.56 -12.30 -19.92
N GLY A 560 -8.84 -13.40 -20.14
CA GLY A 560 -9.01 -14.69 -19.46
C GLY A 560 -9.57 -15.77 -20.37
N ALA A 561 -9.09 -17.00 -20.24
CA ALA A 561 -9.73 -18.17 -20.86
C ALA A 561 -11.01 -18.57 -20.10
N THR A 562 -11.04 -18.30 -18.79
CA THR A 562 -12.19 -18.54 -17.90
C THR A 562 -12.44 -17.34 -17.01
N ASN A 563 -13.69 -16.86 -16.98
CA ASN A 563 -14.13 -15.80 -16.09
C ASN A 563 -15.31 -16.31 -15.27
N THR A 564 -15.19 -16.27 -13.94
CA THR A 564 -16.20 -16.86 -13.05
C THR A 564 -16.51 -15.97 -11.87
N ILE A 565 -17.81 -15.74 -11.65
CA ILE A 565 -18.37 -15.27 -10.38
C ILE A 565 -19.05 -16.48 -9.75
N ALA A 566 -18.46 -17.03 -8.69
CA ALA A 566 -18.92 -18.28 -8.10
C ALA A 566 -20.21 -18.13 -7.28
N GLU A 567 -20.43 -16.93 -6.74
CA GLU A 567 -21.46 -16.64 -5.75
C GLU A 567 -22.49 -15.63 -6.27
N ASN A 568 -23.43 -15.20 -5.42
CA ASN A 568 -24.58 -14.37 -5.83
C ASN A 568 -24.19 -12.92 -6.12
N ILE A 569 -24.95 -12.29 -7.03
CA ILE A 569 -24.96 -10.85 -7.26
C ILE A 569 -26.30 -10.34 -6.75
N THR A 570 -26.31 -9.59 -5.65
CA THR A 570 -27.55 -9.14 -5.00
C THR A 570 -27.61 -7.63 -4.92
N GLN A 571 -28.65 -7.04 -5.51
CA GLN A 571 -28.87 -5.58 -5.51
C GLN A 571 -29.98 -5.19 -4.55
N SER A 572 -29.73 -4.16 -3.75
CA SER A 572 -30.73 -3.58 -2.87
C SER A 572 -30.70 -2.05 -2.88
N GLY A 573 -31.83 -1.43 -2.57
CA GLY A 573 -32.03 0.02 -2.65
C GLY A 573 -32.09 0.53 -4.09
N ASN A 574 -31.62 1.76 -4.31
CA ASN A 574 -31.35 2.36 -5.61
C ASN A 574 -29.90 2.07 -6.09
N GLY A 575 -29.24 1.04 -5.53
CA GLY A 575 -27.89 0.64 -5.91
C GLY A 575 -27.82 0.09 -7.34
N THR A 576 -26.62 0.15 -7.93
CA THR A 576 -26.36 -0.41 -9.26
C THR A 576 -25.15 -1.34 -9.27
N THR A 577 -25.26 -2.46 -9.97
CA THR A 577 -24.12 -3.32 -10.28
C THR A 577 -24.07 -3.57 -11.77
N THR A 578 -22.91 -3.34 -12.37
CA THR A 578 -22.66 -3.63 -13.78
C THR A 578 -21.50 -4.61 -13.89
N ILE A 579 -21.74 -5.73 -14.56
CA ILE A 579 -20.73 -6.73 -14.90
C ILE A 579 -20.54 -6.74 -16.41
N ASN A 580 -19.32 -6.54 -16.87
CA ASN A 580 -18.97 -6.56 -18.29
C ASN A 580 -17.97 -7.69 -18.56
N PHE A 581 -18.34 -8.65 -19.40
CA PHE A 581 -17.44 -9.64 -19.96
C PHE A 581 -17.03 -9.21 -21.37
N ASN A 582 -15.84 -8.60 -21.47
CA ASN A 582 -15.25 -8.03 -22.68
C ASN A 582 -14.02 -8.83 -23.17
N SER A 583 -13.87 -10.07 -22.70
CA SER A 583 -12.78 -11.00 -23.06
C SER A 583 -12.88 -11.49 -24.51
N ALA A 584 -11.79 -12.02 -25.08
CA ALA A 584 -11.74 -12.48 -26.46
C ALA A 584 -12.70 -13.66 -26.77
N SER A 585 -12.95 -13.91 -28.07
CA SER A 585 -13.68 -15.09 -28.54
C SER A 585 -13.02 -16.39 -28.04
N GLY A 586 -13.84 -17.38 -27.65
CA GLY A 586 -13.37 -18.64 -27.04
C GLY A 586 -13.32 -18.65 -25.51
N THR A 587 -13.57 -17.52 -24.87
CA THR A 587 -13.64 -17.42 -23.39
C THR A 587 -14.93 -18.02 -22.84
N THR A 588 -14.83 -18.74 -21.71
CA THR A 588 -16.01 -19.15 -20.93
C THR A 588 -16.29 -18.14 -19.83
N ASN A 589 -17.52 -17.63 -19.78
CA ASN A 589 -17.97 -16.64 -18.80
C ASN A 589 -19.15 -17.22 -17.99
N ALA A 590 -19.01 -17.30 -16.68
CA ALA A 590 -20.03 -17.90 -15.83
C ALA A 590 -20.34 -17.08 -14.58
N ILE A 591 -21.62 -16.92 -14.29
CA ILE A 591 -22.13 -16.52 -12.99
C ILE A 591 -22.80 -17.76 -12.39
N ASN A 592 -22.07 -18.47 -11.53
CA ASN A 592 -22.56 -19.71 -10.92
C ASN A 592 -23.57 -19.44 -9.79
N GLY A 593 -23.64 -18.21 -9.28
CA GLY A 593 -24.69 -17.78 -8.36
C GLY A 593 -25.95 -17.25 -9.05
N THR A 594 -26.83 -16.68 -8.22
CA THR A 594 -28.04 -16.01 -8.65
C THR A 594 -27.74 -14.54 -8.97
N LEU A 595 -28.24 -14.05 -10.10
CA LEU A 595 -28.37 -12.63 -10.39
C LEU A 595 -29.70 -12.13 -9.81
N GLU A 596 -29.63 -11.43 -8.67
CA GLU A 596 -30.80 -10.98 -7.92
C GLU A 596 -30.88 -9.45 -7.82
N ALA A 597 -31.98 -8.88 -8.31
CA ALA A 597 -32.32 -7.47 -8.10
C ALA A 597 -33.53 -7.37 -7.16
N SER A 598 -33.26 -7.29 -5.85
CA SER A 598 -34.31 -7.13 -4.86
C SER A 598 -34.89 -5.72 -4.87
N SER A 599 -34.03 -4.74 -5.14
CA SER A 599 -34.35 -3.34 -5.49
C SER A 599 -33.13 -2.76 -6.22
N GLY A 600 -33.32 -1.79 -7.13
CA GLY A 600 -32.22 -1.20 -7.90
C GLY A 600 -31.97 -1.93 -9.23
N THR A 601 -30.76 -1.84 -9.77
CA THR A 601 -30.47 -2.36 -11.12
C THR A 601 -29.21 -3.22 -11.17
N ALA A 602 -29.33 -4.46 -11.67
CA ALA A 602 -28.20 -5.30 -12.04
C ALA A 602 -28.10 -5.41 -13.56
N THR A 603 -26.94 -5.09 -14.13
CA THR A 603 -26.69 -5.22 -15.58
C THR A 603 -25.52 -6.19 -15.81
N VAL A 604 -25.72 -7.20 -16.65
CA VAL A 604 -24.68 -8.12 -17.09
C VAL A 604 -24.56 -8.04 -18.61
N ASN A 605 -23.37 -7.73 -19.11
CA ASN A 605 -23.09 -7.64 -20.53
C ASN A 605 -22.07 -8.71 -20.92
N PHE A 606 -22.45 -9.63 -21.80
CA PHE A 606 -21.56 -10.57 -22.46
C PHE A 606 -21.30 -10.07 -23.89
N GLN A 607 -20.21 -9.33 -24.08
CA GLN A 607 -19.86 -8.81 -25.41
C GLN A 607 -19.29 -9.91 -26.31
N GLN A 608 -18.51 -10.81 -25.71
CA GLN A 608 -17.80 -11.89 -26.39
C GLN A 608 -17.64 -13.10 -25.45
N GLY A 609 -17.50 -14.29 -26.01
CA GLY A 609 -17.31 -15.55 -25.28
C GLY A 609 -17.81 -16.72 -26.11
N SER A 610 -17.47 -17.96 -25.75
CA SER A 610 -18.00 -19.18 -26.41
C SER A 610 -18.96 -19.97 -25.51
N GLY A 611 -18.98 -19.66 -24.21
CA GLY A 611 -19.88 -20.28 -23.24
C GLY A 611 -20.27 -19.29 -22.15
N ASN A 612 -21.40 -18.61 -22.34
CA ASN A 612 -21.96 -17.67 -21.38
C ASN A 612 -23.02 -18.38 -20.53
N ALA A 613 -22.89 -18.32 -19.21
CA ALA A 613 -23.81 -18.99 -18.30
C ALA A 613 -24.19 -18.13 -17.09
N ILE A 614 -25.45 -18.23 -16.67
CA ILE A 614 -25.95 -17.71 -15.40
C ILE A 614 -26.77 -18.82 -14.74
N THR A 615 -26.61 -19.09 -13.45
CA THR A 615 -27.43 -20.12 -12.79
C THR A 615 -28.89 -19.71 -12.71
N ASN A 616 -29.20 -18.58 -12.05
CA ASN A 616 -30.57 -18.09 -11.90
C ASN A 616 -30.64 -16.58 -12.12
N ILE A 617 -31.80 -16.11 -12.59
CA ILE A 617 -32.11 -14.67 -12.68
C ILE A 617 -33.40 -14.41 -11.88
N LEU A 618 -33.33 -13.51 -10.90
CA LEU A 618 -34.39 -13.23 -9.95
C LEU A 618 -34.60 -11.73 -9.72
N SER A 619 -35.84 -11.25 -9.80
CA SER A 619 -36.18 -9.86 -9.48
C SER A 619 -37.35 -9.79 -8.49
N SER A 620 -37.12 -9.26 -7.29
CA SER A 620 -38.18 -9.10 -6.27
C SER A 620 -38.68 -7.66 -6.08
N GLY A 621 -38.10 -6.72 -6.81
CA GLY A 621 -38.44 -5.29 -6.76
C GLY A 621 -37.54 -4.38 -7.59
N GLY A 622 -36.38 -4.88 -8.03
CA GLY A 622 -35.48 -4.19 -8.94
C GLY A 622 -35.54 -4.70 -10.38
N THR A 623 -34.56 -4.29 -11.18
CA THR A 623 -34.43 -4.66 -12.59
C THR A 623 -33.13 -5.42 -12.83
N ASN A 624 -33.22 -6.59 -13.45
CA ASN A 624 -32.08 -7.25 -14.06
C ASN A 624 -32.07 -7.00 -15.57
N GLN A 625 -30.90 -6.69 -16.11
CA GLN A 625 -30.67 -6.57 -17.53
C GLN A 625 -29.50 -7.47 -17.93
N VAL A 626 -29.73 -8.39 -18.87
CA VAL A 626 -28.69 -9.26 -19.43
C VAL A 626 -28.61 -9.02 -20.93
N ASN A 627 -27.46 -8.57 -21.40
CA ASN A 627 -27.22 -8.32 -22.82
C ASN A 627 -26.12 -9.26 -23.32
N VAL A 628 -26.36 -9.97 -24.41
CA VAL A 628 -25.42 -10.91 -25.03
C VAL A 628 -25.27 -10.55 -26.50
N THR A 629 -24.05 -10.23 -26.92
CA THR A 629 -23.80 -9.86 -28.32
C THR A 629 -23.51 -11.08 -29.20
N SER A 630 -22.86 -12.11 -28.66
CA SER A 630 -22.49 -13.33 -29.40
C SER A 630 -22.49 -14.60 -28.55
N SER A 631 -22.64 -15.76 -29.22
CA SER A 631 -22.45 -17.12 -28.68
C SER A 631 -23.46 -17.62 -27.64
N GLY A 632 -24.64 -16.99 -27.59
CA GLY A 632 -25.78 -17.52 -26.84
C GLY A 632 -25.63 -17.42 -25.31
N LEU A 633 -26.63 -17.95 -24.60
CA LEU A 633 -26.71 -17.90 -23.14
C LEU A 633 -27.35 -19.17 -22.58
N SER A 634 -26.70 -19.79 -21.59
CA SER A 634 -27.28 -20.86 -20.80
C SER A 634 -27.75 -20.35 -19.44
N ILE A 635 -29.00 -20.64 -19.08
CA ILE A 635 -29.55 -20.47 -17.74
C ILE A 635 -29.69 -21.85 -17.09
N GLY A 636 -28.86 -22.10 -16.08
CA GLY A 636 -28.78 -23.41 -15.40
C GLY A 636 -30.05 -23.78 -14.61
N GLY A 637 -30.80 -22.78 -14.17
CA GLY A 637 -32.06 -22.93 -13.45
C GLY A 637 -33.19 -22.21 -14.18
N TYR A 638 -33.64 -21.08 -13.62
CA TYR A 638 -34.85 -20.39 -14.06
C TYR A 638 -34.73 -18.86 -14.09
N ILE A 639 -35.73 -18.22 -14.70
CA ILE A 639 -35.95 -16.77 -14.67
C ILE A 639 -37.23 -16.49 -13.89
N GLY A 640 -37.14 -15.69 -12.83
CA GLY A 640 -38.26 -15.40 -11.94
C GLY A 640 -38.42 -13.92 -11.63
N SER A 641 -39.66 -13.43 -11.65
CA SER A 641 -40.00 -12.13 -11.08
C SER A 641 -41.08 -12.27 -10.01
N THR A 642 -40.87 -11.68 -8.83
CA THR A 642 -41.88 -11.60 -7.75
C THR A 642 -42.33 -10.17 -7.46
N GLY A 643 -41.74 -9.18 -8.12
CA GLY A 643 -41.98 -7.76 -7.86
C GLY A 643 -41.17 -6.79 -8.71
N GLY A 644 -40.26 -7.29 -9.55
CA GLY A 644 -39.39 -6.48 -10.40
C GLY A 644 -39.47 -6.86 -11.89
N SER A 645 -38.43 -6.54 -12.65
CA SER A 645 -38.36 -6.89 -14.06
C SER A 645 -37.03 -7.56 -14.45
N ASN A 646 -37.10 -8.50 -15.40
CA ASN A 646 -35.93 -9.11 -16.01
C ASN A 646 -35.98 -8.86 -17.51
N THR A 647 -34.91 -8.29 -18.07
CA THR A 647 -34.77 -8.07 -19.52
C THR A 647 -33.54 -8.79 -20.02
N ILE A 648 -33.71 -9.73 -20.95
CA ILE A 648 -32.62 -10.48 -21.58
C ILE A 648 -32.66 -10.21 -23.08
N SER A 649 -31.54 -9.73 -23.62
CA SER A 649 -31.39 -9.39 -25.04
C SER A 649 -30.18 -10.13 -25.61
N ILE A 650 -30.40 -10.98 -26.61
CA ILE A 650 -29.36 -11.77 -27.29
C ILE A 650 -29.35 -11.39 -28.76
N THR A 651 -28.25 -10.80 -29.22
CA THR A 651 -28.10 -10.40 -30.62
C THR A 651 -27.83 -11.61 -31.52
N SER A 652 -26.96 -12.53 -31.09
CA SER A 652 -26.65 -13.74 -31.85
C SER A 652 -26.33 -14.92 -30.93
N GLY A 653 -26.82 -16.09 -31.32
CA GLY A 653 -26.65 -17.37 -30.62
C GLY A 653 -27.91 -17.83 -29.88
N ASP A 654 -27.94 -19.11 -29.56
CA ASP A 654 -29.09 -19.76 -28.95
C ASP A 654 -29.17 -19.51 -27.43
N MET A 655 -30.38 -19.55 -26.89
CA MET A 655 -30.63 -19.48 -25.46
C MET A 655 -31.20 -20.79 -24.95
N ASN A 656 -30.66 -21.31 -23.85
CA ASN A 656 -31.15 -22.52 -23.20
C ASN A 656 -31.47 -22.23 -21.74
N ILE A 657 -32.70 -22.50 -21.30
CA ILE A 657 -33.15 -22.41 -19.90
C ILE A 657 -33.48 -23.82 -19.44
N THR A 658 -32.80 -24.31 -18.41
CA THR A 658 -32.92 -25.71 -17.98
C THR A 658 -34.26 -26.00 -17.32
N GLN A 659 -34.81 -25.05 -16.56
CA GLN A 659 -36.13 -25.14 -15.95
C GLN A 659 -37.13 -24.26 -16.73
N GLY A 660 -37.64 -23.17 -16.15
CA GLY A 660 -38.66 -22.35 -16.82
C GLY A 660 -38.57 -20.86 -16.50
N ILE A 661 -39.62 -20.15 -16.92
CA ILE A 661 -39.83 -18.71 -16.68
C ILE A 661 -41.09 -18.53 -15.84
N TYR A 662 -41.04 -17.75 -14.77
CA TYR A 662 -42.23 -17.47 -13.97
C TYR A 662 -42.36 -16.01 -13.50
N ILE A 663 -43.60 -15.59 -13.26
CA ILE A 663 -43.94 -14.37 -12.52
C ILE A 663 -44.85 -14.72 -11.34
N ARG A 664 -44.53 -14.21 -10.16
CA ARG A 664 -45.25 -14.42 -8.89
C ARG A 664 -45.93 -13.11 -8.45
N THR A 665 -47.10 -13.26 -7.84
CA THR A 665 -48.00 -12.23 -7.23
C THR A 665 -48.70 -11.25 -8.20
N ALA A 666 -49.77 -10.62 -7.70
CA ALA A 666 -50.51 -9.55 -8.37
C ALA A 666 -49.90 -8.17 -8.08
N GLY A 667 -49.85 -7.27 -9.08
CA GLY A 667 -49.36 -5.89 -8.98
C GLY A 667 -48.87 -5.36 -10.32
N SER A 668 -48.88 -4.05 -10.55
CA SER A 668 -48.42 -3.42 -11.79
C SER A 668 -46.88 -3.44 -11.92
N ASP A 669 -46.37 -3.47 -13.16
CA ASP A 669 -44.96 -3.28 -13.56
C ASP A 669 -43.99 -4.46 -13.41
N ARG A 670 -44.47 -5.71 -13.54
CA ARG A 670 -43.60 -6.90 -13.51
C ARG A 670 -43.56 -7.60 -14.85
N SER A 671 -42.35 -7.90 -15.31
CA SER A 671 -42.17 -8.56 -16.60
C SER A 671 -40.90 -9.38 -16.64
N ASN A 672 -40.97 -10.47 -17.39
CA ASN A 672 -39.78 -11.11 -17.95
C ASN A 672 -39.82 -10.87 -19.44
N THR A 673 -38.83 -10.18 -19.98
CA THR A 673 -38.70 -9.89 -21.41
C THR A 673 -37.47 -10.60 -21.95
N ILE A 674 -37.65 -11.44 -22.96
CA ILE A 674 -36.58 -12.14 -23.67
C ILE A 674 -36.65 -11.75 -25.14
N THR A 675 -35.56 -11.24 -25.69
CA THR A 675 -35.43 -10.92 -27.11
C THR A 675 -34.22 -11.62 -27.70
N LEU A 676 -34.43 -12.47 -28.70
CA LEU A 676 -33.38 -13.07 -29.52
C LEU A 676 -33.51 -12.49 -30.94
N THR A 677 -32.46 -11.81 -31.40
CA THR A 677 -32.41 -11.29 -32.77
C THR A 677 -32.08 -12.40 -33.76
N ASP A 678 -31.01 -13.15 -33.51
CA ASP A 678 -30.58 -14.30 -34.32
C ASP A 678 -30.24 -15.51 -33.44
N GLY A 679 -31.25 -16.35 -33.17
CA GLY A 679 -31.07 -17.56 -32.37
C GLY A 679 -32.37 -18.30 -32.09
N ASN A 680 -32.23 -19.51 -31.57
CA ASN A 680 -33.32 -20.34 -31.06
C ASN A 680 -33.41 -20.24 -29.54
N LEU A 681 -34.58 -20.54 -28.99
CA LEU A 681 -34.81 -20.58 -27.55
C LEU A 681 -35.31 -21.98 -27.14
N SER A 682 -34.63 -22.59 -26.17
CA SER A 682 -35.10 -23.82 -25.52
C SER A 682 -35.39 -23.54 -24.05
N ILE A 683 -36.56 -23.97 -23.57
CA ILE A 683 -37.00 -23.83 -22.18
C ILE A 683 -37.42 -25.20 -21.70
N GLY A 684 -36.83 -25.69 -20.61
CA GLY A 684 -37.25 -26.91 -19.94
C GLY A 684 -38.60 -26.77 -19.24
N ALA A 685 -38.86 -27.61 -18.24
CA ALA A 685 -40.06 -27.51 -17.42
C ALA A 685 -39.70 -27.53 -15.93
N PHE A 686 -40.52 -26.88 -15.12
CA PHE A 686 -40.43 -27.03 -13.68
C PHE A 686 -40.85 -28.45 -13.27
N SER A 687 -39.98 -29.17 -12.57
CA SER A 687 -40.25 -30.53 -12.05
C SER A 687 -41.00 -30.54 -10.71
N SER A 688 -41.13 -29.37 -10.09
CA SER A 688 -41.86 -29.12 -8.86
C SER A 688 -42.24 -27.66 -8.80
N ASN A 689 -43.19 -27.30 -7.93
CA ASN A 689 -43.52 -25.89 -7.74
C ASN A 689 -42.34 -25.09 -7.24
N VAL A 690 -41.99 -24.03 -7.98
CA VAL A 690 -40.86 -23.15 -7.66
C VAL A 690 -41.12 -22.35 -6.38
N THR A 691 -42.40 -22.15 -6.03
CA THR A 691 -42.76 -21.46 -4.79
C THR A 691 -44.00 -22.07 -4.14
N SER A 692 -43.97 -22.23 -2.81
CA SER A 692 -45.12 -22.65 -2.02
C SER A 692 -46.22 -21.58 -2.03
N GLY A 693 -47.46 -21.97 -2.36
CA GLY A 693 -48.68 -21.20 -2.06
C GLY A 693 -49.32 -20.38 -3.19
N TYR A 694 -48.80 -20.38 -4.42
CA TYR A 694 -49.38 -19.62 -5.55
C TYR A 694 -49.19 -20.36 -6.88
N GLY A 695 -50.23 -21.07 -7.34
CA GLY A 695 -50.26 -21.67 -8.69
C GLY A 695 -49.38 -22.89 -8.88
N ASP A 696 -49.87 -23.87 -9.63
CA ASP A 696 -49.08 -25.03 -10.00
C ASP A 696 -48.18 -24.66 -11.19
N SER A 697 -47.01 -24.07 -10.91
CA SER A 697 -45.92 -23.90 -11.89
C SER A 697 -45.34 -25.24 -12.35
N ASN A 698 -45.61 -26.32 -11.62
CA ASN A 698 -45.18 -27.67 -11.96
C ASN A 698 -45.62 -28.06 -13.37
N GLY A 699 -44.70 -28.65 -14.14
CA GLY A 699 -44.92 -29.03 -15.53
C GLY A 699 -45.03 -27.86 -16.51
N SER A 700 -44.88 -26.60 -16.07
CA SER A 700 -44.88 -25.44 -16.97
C SER A 700 -43.45 -25.08 -17.40
N SER A 701 -43.30 -24.65 -18.66
CA SER A 701 -42.10 -23.95 -19.15
C SER A 701 -42.21 -22.45 -18.95
N ILE A 702 -43.41 -21.89 -19.13
CA ILE A 702 -43.68 -20.45 -19.02
C ILE A 702 -44.92 -20.29 -18.14
N HIS A 703 -44.80 -19.52 -17.07
CA HIS A 703 -45.88 -19.29 -16.11
C HIS A 703 -46.08 -17.79 -15.83
N ALA A 704 -47.28 -17.25 -16.03
CA ALA A 704 -47.62 -15.87 -15.68
C ALA A 704 -48.79 -15.80 -14.68
N TRP A 705 -48.59 -15.18 -13.52
CA TRP A 705 -49.65 -15.00 -12.52
C TRP A 705 -50.48 -13.73 -12.74
N ASN A 706 -51.76 -13.78 -12.38
CA ASN A 706 -52.78 -12.74 -12.57
C ASN A 706 -52.37 -11.33 -12.13
N GLY A 707 -52.72 -10.31 -12.95
CA GLY A 707 -52.85 -8.92 -12.51
C GLY A 707 -51.94 -7.88 -13.18
N GLY A 708 -51.78 -7.93 -14.51
CA GLY A 708 -51.03 -6.90 -15.25
C GLY A 708 -49.60 -7.30 -15.65
N ASN A 709 -49.17 -8.52 -15.33
CA ASN A 709 -47.83 -9.02 -15.59
C ASN A 709 -47.74 -9.81 -16.88
N SER A 710 -46.61 -9.73 -17.61
CA SER A 710 -46.40 -10.51 -18.83
C SER A 710 -45.00 -11.11 -18.92
N ASN A 711 -44.93 -12.38 -19.31
CA ASN A 711 -43.73 -12.92 -19.94
C ASN A 711 -43.80 -12.56 -21.41
N THR A 712 -42.81 -11.84 -21.93
CA THR A 712 -42.72 -11.48 -23.34
C THR A 712 -41.49 -12.13 -23.94
N ILE A 713 -41.68 -12.97 -24.94
CA ILE A 713 -40.62 -13.62 -25.71
C ILE A 713 -40.70 -13.11 -27.14
N THR A 714 -39.59 -12.64 -27.68
CA THR A 714 -39.48 -12.18 -29.06
C THR A 714 -38.33 -12.87 -29.76
N LEU A 715 -38.63 -13.59 -30.82
CA LEU A 715 -37.68 -14.31 -31.66
C LEU A 715 -37.73 -13.72 -33.07
N SER A 716 -36.65 -13.09 -33.51
CA SER A 716 -36.63 -12.32 -34.76
C SER A 716 -35.99 -13.04 -35.94
N LYS A 717 -35.32 -14.18 -35.68
CA LYS A 717 -34.74 -15.02 -36.72
C LYS A 717 -35.84 -15.65 -37.59
N ASP A 718 -35.65 -15.64 -38.90
CA ASP A 718 -36.49 -16.41 -39.82
C ASP A 718 -36.33 -17.91 -39.54
N GLY A 719 -37.46 -18.59 -39.33
CA GLY A 719 -37.47 -19.99 -38.91
C GLY A 719 -37.01 -20.20 -37.47
N ALA A 720 -37.07 -19.18 -36.60
CA ALA A 720 -36.70 -19.31 -35.20
C ALA A 720 -37.48 -20.44 -34.52
N ILE A 721 -36.76 -21.27 -33.73
CA ILE A 721 -37.35 -22.38 -32.99
C ILE A 721 -37.50 -21.99 -31.53
N LEU A 722 -38.73 -22.08 -31.00
CA LEU A 722 -39.02 -22.11 -29.57
C LEU A 722 -39.31 -23.55 -29.15
N THR A 723 -38.42 -24.17 -28.39
CA THR A 723 -38.60 -25.52 -27.84
C THR A 723 -39.05 -25.45 -26.38
N LEU A 724 -40.13 -26.15 -26.03
CA LEU A 724 -40.70 -26.17 -24.68
C LEU A 724 -40.66 -27.58 -24.06
N GLY A 725 -40.24 -27.66 -22.80
CA GLY A 725 -40.25 -28.83 -21.91
C GLY A 725 -41.63 -29.21 -21.40
N GLY A 726 -42.50 -28.20 -21.26
CA GLY A 726 -43.79 -28.29 -20.59
C GLY A 726 -44.77 -27.24 -21.09
N ALA A 727 -45.80 -26.97 -20.31
CA ALA A 727 -46.94 -26.13 -20.70
C ALA A 727 -46.63 -24.62 -20.66
N ILE A 728 -47.42 -23.84 -21.42
CA ILE A 728 -47.55 -22.39 -21.29
C ILE A 728 -48.77 -22.13 -20.41
N THR A 729 -48.58 -21.63 -19.19
CA THR A 729 -49.67 -21.45 -18.25
C THR A 729 -49.78 -20.02 -17.79
N SER A 730 -51.01 -19.57 -17.52
CA SER A 730 -51.25 -18.28 -16.89
C SER A 730 -52.48 -18.31 -16.00
N GLY A 731 -52.52 -17.44 -14.99
CA GLY A 731 -53.67 -17.29 -14.11
C GLY A 731 -54.91 -16.76 -14.87
N GLY A 732 -56.12 -17.03 -14.34
CA GLY A 732 -57.40 -16.68 -14.97
C GLY A 732 -57.89 -15.22 -14.88
N GLY A 733 -57.03 -14.23 -15.06
CA GLY A 733 -57.33 -12.79 -14.96
C GLY A 733 -57.38 -12.11 -16.33
N SER A 734 -58.07 -10.97 -16.45
CA SER A 734 -58.52 -10.41 -17.75
C SER A 734 -57.53 -9.53 -18.53
N GLN A 735 -56.34 -9.18 -17.98
CA GLN A 735 -55.59 -8.03 -18.52
C GLN A 735 -54.15 -8.25 -18.99
N ASN A 736 -53.42 -9.33 -18.68
CA ASN A 736 -52.10 -9.60 -19.26
C ASN A 736 -51.70 -11.08 -19.05
N GLY A 737 -51.05 -11.68 -20.05
CA GLY A 737 -50.65 -13.09 -20.07
C GLY A 737 -49.31 -13.32 -20.75
N ASN A 738 -49.02 -14.56 -21.15
CA ASN A 738 -47.79 -14.86 -21.88
C ASN A 738 -47.87 -14.35 -23.32
N THR A 739 -46.84 -13.68 -23.83
CA THR A 739 -46.77 -13.20 -25.21
C THR A 739 -45.52 -13.74 -25.88
N ILE A 740 -45.70 -14.41 -27.02
CA ILE A 740 -44.63 -14.98 -27.83
C ILE A 740 -44.74 -14.36 -29.22
N ASN A 741 -43.68 -13.70 -29.66
CA ASN A 741 -43.60 -13.05 -30.96
C ASN A 741 -42.54 -13.75 -31.81
N PHE A 742 -42.96 -14.35 -32.91
CA PHE A 742 -42.10 -14.67 -34.04
C PHE A 742 -42.14 -13.47 -34.99
N ASN A 743 -41.04 -12.73 -35.05
CA ASN A 743 -40.92 -11.53 -35.88
C ASN A 743 -40.30 -11.82 -37.25
N GLY A 744 -39.67 -12.98 -37.43
CA GLY A 744 -39.25 -13.46 -38.74
C GLY A 744 -40.44 -13.82 -39.64
N THR A 745 -40.14 -14.11 -40.91
CA THR A 745 -41.12 -14.54 -41.92
C THR A 745 -41.81 -15.85 -41.54
N SER A 746 -41.12 -16.72 -40.80
CA SER A 746 -41.66 -17.96 -40.24
C SER A 746 -41.11 -18.23 -38.83
N GLY A 747 -41.87 -18.96 -38.02
CA GLY A 747 -41.49 -19.42 -36.69
C GLY A 747 -41.91 -20.86 -36.44
N ILE A 748 -41.20 -21.55 -35.55
CA ILE A 748 -41.45 -22.93 -35.17
C ILE A 748 -41.67 -22.98 -33.65
N LEU A 749 -42.83 -23.49 -33.24
CA LEU A 749 -43.14 -23.81 -31.86
C LEU A 749 -43.07 -25.32 -31.68
N LYS A 750 -42.09 -25.80 -30.91
CA LYS A 750 -41.72 -27.21 -30.78
C LYS A 750 -41.93 -27.73 -29.35
N SER A 751 -42.53 -28.91 -29.22
CA SER A 751 -42.53 -29.67 -27.96
C SER A 751 -41.29 -30.55 -27.84
N SER A 752 -40.72 -30.67 -26.63
CA SER A 752 -39.62 -31.60 -26.35
C SER A 752 -40.05 -32.90 -25.65
N SER A 753 -41.32 -33.00 -25.24
CA SER A 753 -41.83 -34.13 -24.43
C SER A 753 -43.00 -34.90 -25.05
N GLY A 754 -43.41 -34.61 -26.30
CA GLY A 754 -44.43 -35.37 -27.03
C GLY A 754 -45.04 -34.61 -28.21
N ASP A 755 -46.26 -35.00 -28.60
CA ASP A 755 -46.93 -34.48 -29.80
C ASP A 755 -47.68 -33.16 -29.55
N SER A 756 -47.84 -32.74 -28.29
CA SER A 756 -48.68 -31.60 -27.92
C SER A 756 -48.00 -30.56 -27.03
N ILE A 757 -48.36 -29.30 -27.24
CA ILE A 757 -48.02 -28.16 -26.38
C ILE A 757 -49.31 -27.68 -25.73
N SER A 758 -49.37 -27.62 -24.40
CA SER A 758 -50.55 -27.13 -23.70
C SER A 758 -50.43 -25.64 -23.41
N ALA A 759 -51.48 -24.87 -23.70
CA ALA A 759 -51.60 -23.46 -23.33
C ALA A 759 -52.86 -23.22 -22.47
N SER A 760 -52.73 -22.53 -21.34
CA SER A 760 -53.86 -22.17 -20.47
C SER A 760 -53.79 -20.71 -19.98
N GLY A 761 -54.96 -20.13 -19.72
CA GLY A 761 -55.12 -18.72 -19.36
C GLY A 761 -54.96 -17.79 -20.57
N ILE A 762 -54.46 -16.56 -20.39
CA ILE A 762 -54.17 -15.63 -21.50
C ILE A 762 -52.80 -15.94 -22.12
N THR A 763 -52.80 -16.38 -23.37
CA THR A 763 -51.57 -16.61 -24.17
C THR A 763 -51.71 -15.97 -25.54
N ASN A 764 -50.75 -15.15 -25.95
CA ASN A 764 -50.69 -14.52 -27.27
C ASN A 764 -49.50 -15.09 -28.04
N ILE A 765 -49.76 -15.68 -29.21
CA ILE A 765 -48.71 -16.13 -30.13
C ILE A 765 -48.88 -15.33 -31.42
N ASN A 766 -47.89 -14.51 -31.75
CA ASN A 766 -47.91 -13.64 -32.90
C ASN A 766 -46.83 -14.08 -33.88
N ALA A 767 -47.18 -14.35 -35.14
CA ALA A 767 -46.23 -14.79 -36.17
C ALA A 767 -46.64 -14.25 -37.55
N THR A 768 -45.72 -14.25 -38.53
CA THR A 768 -46.13 -14.12 -39.94
C THR A 768 -46.59 -15.48 -40.45
N SER A 769 -45.76 -16.51 -40.30
CA SER A 769 -46.13 -17.93 -40.45
C SER A 769 -45.69 -18.73 -39.23
N LEU A 770 -46.47 -19.73 -38.81
CA LEU A 770 -46.20 -20.55 -37.63
C LEU A 770 -46.31 -22.05 -37.97
N THR A 771 -45.26 -22.79 -37.64
CA THR A 771 -45.28 -24.26 -37.65
C THR A 771 -45.31 -24.78 -36.21
N ILE A 772 -46.19 -25.74 -35.91
CA ILE A 772 -46.23 -26.46 -34.64
C ILE A 772 -45.62 -27.85 -34.87
N GLN A 773 -44.56 -28.17 -34.13
CA GLN A 773 -43.83 -29.43 -34.28
C GLN A 773 -43.84 -30.27 -33.01
N ASP A 774 -43.88 -31.59 -33.19
CA ASP A 774 -43.57 -32.57 -32.15
C ASP A 774 -42.04 -32.69 -31.95
N ASN A 775 -41.61 -33.56 -31.03
CA ASN A 775 -40.20 -33.77 -30.77
C ASN A 775 -39.43 -34.37 -31.96
N GLY A 776 -40.10 -35.15 -32.81
CA GLY A 776 -39.58 -35.89 -33.96
C GLY A 776 -39.61 -35.14 -35.30
N LEU A 777 -39.85 -33.82 -35.30
CA LEU A 777 -40.01 -32.96 -36.50
C LEU A 777 -41.29 -33.23 -37.31
N GLY A 778 -42.24 -33.99 -36.75
CA GLY A 778 -43.57 -34.20 -37.30
C GLY A 778 -44.53 -33.06 -36.94
N THR A 779 -45.78 -33.17 -37.42
CA THR A 779 -46.84 -32.19 -37.15
C THR A 779 -47.29 -32.28 -35.68
N GLY A 780 -47.01 -31.24 -34.91
CA GLY A 780 -47.44 -31.15 -33.51
C GLY A 780 -48.85 -30.58 -33.35
N THR A 781 -49.36 -30.61 -32.11
CA THR A 781 -50.67 -30.08 -31.71
C THR A 781 -50.54 -29.01 -30.63
N LEU A 782 -51.14 -27.83 -30.82
CA LEU A 782 -51.34 -26.86 -29.73
C LEU A 782 -52.70 -27.13 -29.08
N THR A 783 -52.68 -27.59 -27.83
CA THR A 783 -53.89 -27.84 -27.03
C THR A 783 -54.15 -26.68 -26.09
N THR A 784 -55.30 -26.01 -26.23
CA THR A 784 -55.69 -24.90 -25.35
C THR A 784 -56.68 -25.38 -24.29
N THR A 785 -56.39 -25.09 -23.02
CA THR A 785 -57.15 -25.56 -21.84
C THR A 785 -57.47 -24.40 -20.90
N GLY A 786 -58.64 -23.81 -21.06
CA GLY A 786 -59.14 -22.71 -20.24
C GLY A 786 -58.45 -21.36 -20.52
N GLY A 787 -59.17 -20.25 -20.31
CA GLY A 787 -58.68 -18.91 -20.64
C GLY A 787 -58.81 -18.54 -22.13
N THR A 788 -57.95 -17.63 -22.61
CA THR A 788 -57.96 -17.11 -23.99
C THR A 788 -56.59 -17.26 -24.64
N THR A 789 -56.47 -18.11 -25.67
CA THR A 789 -55.28 -18.16 -26.51
C THR A 789 -55.52 -17.40 -27.81
N ASN A 790 -54.75 -16.35 -28.09
CA ASN A 790 -54.80 -15.60 -29.33
C ASN A 790 -53.64 -16.01 -30.23
N LEU A 791 -53.94 -16.51 -31.42
CA LEU A 791 -52.98 -16.72 -32.50
C LEU A 791 -53.16 -15.59 -33.52
N THR A 792 -52.20 -14.68 -33.61
CA THR A 792 -52.26 -13.54 -34.53
C THR A 792 -51.27 -13.72 -35.68
N PHE A 793 -51.77 -13.68 -36.91
CA PHE A 793 -50.95 -13.67 -38.12
C PHE A 793 -50.80 -12.23 -38.63
N LYS A 794 -49.55 -11.74 -38.71
CA LYS A 794 -49.23 -10.32 -38.94
C LYS A 794 -49.36 -9.86 -40.39
N ASP A 795 -49.46 -10.81 -41.33
CA ASP A 795 -49.61 -10.54 -42.76
C ASP A 795 -50.70 -11.46 -43.32
N SER A 796 -51.72 -10.85 -43.92
CA SER A 796 -52.89 -11.55 -44.47
C SER A 796 -52.66 -12.19 -45.85
N THR A 797 -51.56 -11.87 -46.55
CA THR A 797 -51.30 -12.44 -47.88
C THR A 797 -50.44 -13.70 -47.88
N ASP A 798 -49.50 -13.83 -46.93
CA ASP A 798 -48.52 -14.94 -46.87
C ASP A 798 -48.54 -15.70 -45.53
N GLY A 799 -49.51 -15.42 -44.66
CA GLY A 799 -49.62 -16.07 -43.36
C GLY A 799 -50.08 -17.52 -43.44
N SER A 800 -49.30 -18.45 -42.88
CA SER A 800 -49.62 -19.88 -42.84
C SER A 800 -49.52 -20.48 -41.44
N LEU A 801 -50.43 -21.39 -41.13
CA LEU A 801 -50.37 -22.26 -39.95
C LEU A 801 -50.14 -23.70 -40.43
N ASN A 802 -49.04 -24.30 -40.00
CA ASN A 802 -48.74 -25.71 -40.26
C ASN A 802 -48.67 -26.48 -38.94
N GLY A 803 -49.77 -27.11 -38.54
CA GLY A 803 -49.91 -27.74 -37.23
C GLY A 803 -51.37 -28.02 -36.90
N ASN A 804 -51.61 -28.80 -35.85
CA ASN A 804 -52.95 -29.01 -35.32
C ASN A 804 -53.24 -28.04 -34.17
N ILE A 805 -54.49 -27.58 -34.06
CA ILE A 805 -54.97 -26.84 -32.88
C ILE A 805 -56.17 -27.60 -32.31
N THR A 806 -56.16 -27.85 -31.01
CA THR A 806 -57.28 -28.49 -30.31
C THR A 806 -57.67 -27.62 -29.11
N THR A 807 -58.95 -27.24 -29.02
CA THR A 807 -59.48 -26.48 -27.87
C THR A 807 -60.34 -27.40 -27.03
N THR A 808 -59.87 -27.75 -25.84
CA THR A 808 -60.61 -28.63 -24.91
C THR A 808 -61.28 -27.85 -23.77
N GLY A 809 -60.98 -26.55 -23.64
CA GLY A 809 -61.70 -25.59 -22.80
C GLY A 809 -61.17 -24.16 -23.03
N GLY A 810 -61.95 -23.12 -22.71
CA GLY A 810 -61.59 -21.72 -22.96
C GLY A 810 -61.90 -21.25 -24.40
N THR A 811 -61.22 -20.19 -24.84
CA THR A 811 -61.39 -19.55 -26.15
C THR A 811 -60.06 -19.54 -26.91
N THR A 812 -60.07 -20.03 -28.14
CA THR A 812 -58.94 -19.86 -29.08
C THR A 812 -59.34 -18.89 -30.17
N ASN A 813 -58.69 -17.73 -30.24
CA ASN A 813 -58.93 -16.74 -31.28
C ASN A 813 -57.86 -16.88 -32.36
N LEU A 814 -58.30 -17.06 -33.60
CA LEU A 814 -57.45 -16.92 -34.77
C LEU A 814 -57.67 -15.51 -35.35
N VAL A 815 -56.65 -14.66 -35.28
CA VAL A 815 -56.70 -13.27 -35.74
C VAL A 815 -55.78 -13.11 -36.94
N LEU A 816 -56.36 -12.75 -38.09
CA LEU A 816 -55.61 -12.42 -39.31
C LEU A 816 -55.57 -10.88 -39.41
N LYS A 817 -54.39 -10.28 -39.46
CA LYS A 817 -54.21 -8.82 -39.53
C LYS A 817 -53.74 -8.34 -40.89
#